data_AF-A0A942HHC5-F1
#
_entry.id   AF-A0A942HHC5-F1
#
_cell.length_a   1.000
_cell.length_b   1.000
_cell.length_c   1.000
_cell.angle_alpha   90.00
_cell.angle_beta   90.00
_cell.angle_gamma   90.00
#
_symmetry.space_group_name_H-M   'P 1'
#
loop_
_entity.id
_entity.type
_entity.pdbx_description
1 polymer ?
#
loop_
_entity_poly.entity_id
_entity_poly.type
_entity_poly.pdbx_seq_one_letter_code
_entity_poly.pdbx_strand_id
1 'polypeptide(L)'
;MNAKRVLLFSVVLFLIAAVKSLALPTSDDQQPYAAVDAQILAEIHDHSEAAQNLEYISDNIGPRLTGSSQLKAANDWTAETFKKYGLTNVHLESWKIGHSWTRGTARARITSPAEHPFTIASAGWAPGTNGPVRGPIVYFDAQKKEDFENFRGKLKGAIVILTKPNPLSPPQKDEPYADVARPMQAPLPRRGDPIPPSPFANFAAAARERNEFFKQEGVAAVLRDSNKPHALLNMTGVGGEKFDIGPVPTAFITGEGYRMIWRLLQHGPVEVEIEMTNTIGDGPADVYNTVAEIKGTEKPDEVVILGAHLDSWDLATGSTDNGTGSAAVLEAARALAKLNLKPKRTIRFVLFSGEEEGLVGSKRYVEAHKDELDKISAVLVHDTGTGKVLTIGLHDNYQAREIVDEVLAPLSELKLLEPSMARAFGTDHASFDEVGVPGFWCIQDGAEYNKTHHSQSDTFDKVWKDDLNQGAQVLAAWAYNTAQLPRMLPRRPLPYQPDEAARKAAAELPDPASDADKKIVEQVLTDKSLLQADLIHLTDKIGPRMTGSPQLKQANEWAAGQFKALGLSNVHQEPWKIASSWTRGQGTGAWGRITSPAVHELNLAAAAWSASTKGTLRGTVVGVPVGSVDELQPYKGKLKGAIVLLGRPRDMEPPKNPLATPWDDDAIPVARPKSDKPFDYRAYRRNIVAEMKFLAEEKPAVVLIASDKMYGLENMSTLSREYKQAAYAGAFVTGESYRQLWRLVDDGPVEAEINIEGAFSKGEVEVYNTVAEIPGSEKPDEVVILGAHLDSWDLGTGATDNGTGSTAVIAAARALIKSGVKPKRTIRFILFSGEEQGLNGSKEYVKRHKAELSKISAVLVHDTGTGKTLTIGLMGNYQAREELSYVLNPLARNHEIGLAEPTLRQMGGTDHVSFDAEGVPGFWCVQDPVDYDKTHHSQADTIERVRWDDLAEGAQVMAVFAFNVAQLPDLLPRKPAGALHKDGM
;
A
#
# COMPACT_ATOMS: atom_id res chain seq x y z
N MET A 1 -28.15 -64.57 -41.27
CA MET A 1 -26.91 -63.97 -40.72
C MET A 1 -27.14 -62.47 -40.56
N ASN A 2 -27.88 -62.08 -39.51
CA ASN A 2 -27.40 -61.62 -38.20
C ASN A 2 -26.86 -60.18 -38.18
N ALA A 3 -27.83 -59.27 -38.27
CA ALA A 3 -28.11 -58.02 -37.52
C ALA A 3 -27.20 -57.51 -36.37
N LYS A 4 -26.03 -58.08 -36.08
CA LYS A 4 -25.14 -57.66 -34.99
C LYS A 4 -23.95 -56.79 -35.41
N ARG A 5 -23.78 -56.44 -36.70
CA ARG A 5 -22.64 -55.63 -37.17
C ARG A 5 -22.96 -54.21 -37.64
N VAL A 6 -24.23 -53.86 -37.87
CA VAL A 6 -24.61 -52.47 -38.26
C VAL A 6 -24.91 -51.60 -37.04
N LEU A 7 -25.28 -52.18 -35.89
CA LEU A 7 -25.56 -51.43 -34.67
C LEU A 7 -24.30 -50.91 -33.95
N LEU A 8 -23.12 -51.47 -34.24
CA LEU A 8 -21.88 -51.09 -33.54
C LEU A 8 -21.21 -49.83 -34.12
N PHE A 9 -21.49 -49.47 -35.38
CA PHE A 9 -20.91 -48.26 -36.00
C PHE A 9 -21.73 -46.99 -35.70
N SER A 10 -23.05 -47.11 -35.50
CA SER A 10 -23.90 -45.97 -35.14
C SER A 10 -23.80 -45.57 -33.68
N VAL A 11 -23.48 -46.50 -32.76
CA VAL A 11 -23.29 -46.19 -31.33
C VAL A 11 -21.94 -45.50 -31.06
N VAL A 12 -20.89 -45.80 -31.85
CA VAL A 12 -19.59 -45.13 -31.71
C VAL A 12 -19.60 -43.71 -32.28
N LEU A 13 -20.38 -43.43 -33.33
CA LEU A 13 -20.54 -42.07 -33.86
C LEU A 13 -21.45 -41.18 -33.00
N PHE A 14 -22.41 -41.74 -32.26
CA PHE A 14 -23.22 -40.96 -31.31
C PHE A 14 -22.48 -40.67 -29.98
N LEU A 15 -21.56 -41.54 -29.56
CA LEU A 15 -20.69 -41.28 -28.41
C LEU A 15 -19.59 -40.25 -28.69
N ILE A 16 -19.16 -40.09 -29.94
CA ILE A 16 -18.21 -39.02 -30.32
C ILE A 16 -18.92 -37.66 -30.49
N ALA A 17 -20.24 -37.65 -30.72
CA ALA A 17 -21.04 -36.42 -30.72
C ALA A 17 -21.49 -35.98 -29.31
N ALA A 18 -21.63 -36.91 -28.36
CA ALA A 18 -22.03 -36.62 -26.98
C ALA A 18 -20.86 -36.29 -26.02
N VAL A 19 -19.61 -36.37 -26.47
CA VAL A 19 -18.41 -35.94 -25.69
C VAL A 19 -17.95 -34.52 -26.09
N LYS A 20 -18.66 -33.85 -27.01
CA LYS A 20 -18.42 -32.43 -27.34
C LYS A 20 -19.06 -31.41 -26.38
N SER A 21 -19.70 -31.84 -25.30
CA SER A 21 -20.26 -30.95 -24.26
C SER A 21 -19.56 -31.02 -22.91
N LEU A 22 -18.35 -31.56 -22.85
CA LEU A 22 -17.40 -31.36 -21.74
C LEU A 22 -16.11 -30.77 -22.31
N ALA A 23 -16.24 -29.63 -22.97
CA ALA A 23 -15.10 -28.73 -23.08
C ALA A 23 -14.81 -28.25 -21.65
N LEU A 24 -13.62 -28.54 -21.15
CA LEU A 24 -13.08 -27.80 -20.00
C LEU A 24 -13.13 -26.31 -20.39
N PRO A 25 -13.58 -25.42 -19.48
CA PRO A 25 -13.61 -23.99 -19.76
C PRO A 25 -12.23 -23.56 -20.27
N THR A 26 -12.22 -22.95 -21.45
CA THR A 26 -11.05 -22.24 -21.98
C THR A 26 -10.72 -21.07 -21.06
N SER A 27 -9.48 -20.59 -21.02
CA SER A 27 -9.03 -19.51 -20.14
C SER A 27 -9.83 -18.20 -20.19
N ASP A 28 -10.68 -17.99 -21.20
CA ASP A 28 -11.63 -16.87 -21.26
C ASP A 28 -12.82 -16.99 -20.26
N ASP A 29 -13.09 -18.17 -19.71
CA ASP A 29 -14.14 -18.40 -18.69
C ASP A 29 -13.69 -18.02 -17.26
N GLN A 30 -12.44 -17.55 -17.06
CA GLN A 30 -11.89 -17.31 -15.72
C GLN A 30 -12.22 -15.93 -15.11
N GLN A 31 -12.83 -15.01 -15.84
CA GLN A 31 -13.32 -13.74 -15.27
C GLN A 31 -14.71 -13.38 -15.84
N PRO A 32 -15.80 -13.74 -15.14
CA PRO A 32 -17.16 -13.63 -15.69
C PRO A 32 -17.63 -12.21 -15.99
N TYR A 33 -16.89 -11.19 -15.54
CA TYR A 33 -17.27 -9.78 -15.65
C TYR A 33 -16.40 -8.95 -16.59
N ALA A 34 -15.21 -9.44 -16.98
CA ALA A 34 -14.17 -8.64 -17.65
C ALA A 34 -14.66 -7.91 -18.93
N ALA A 35 -15.52 -8.56 -19.73
CA ALA A 35 -16.05 -7.96 -20.94
C ALA A 35 -17.07 -6.83 -20.68
N VAL A 36 -17.82 -6.91 -19.57
CA VAL A 36 -18.74 -5.83 -19.17
C VAL A 36 -17.97 -4.73 -18.47
N ASP A 37 -17.00 -5.10 -17.63
CA ASP A 37 -16.14 -4.13 -16.97
C ASP A 37 -15.39 -3.29 -17.99
N ALA A 38 -14.76 -3.88 -19.01
CA ALA A 38 -14.13 -3.11 -20.09
C ALA A 38 -15.09 -2.12 -20.77
N GLN A 39 -16.38 -2.45 -20.92
CA GLN A 39 -17.38 -1.51 -21.46
C GLN A 39 -17.70 -0.38 -20.48
N ILE A 40 -17.84 -0.69 -19.19
CA ILE A 40 -18.05 0.30 -18.13
C ILE A 40 -16.85 1.27 -18.08
N LEU A 41 -15.64 0.71 -18.08
CA LEU A 41 -14.39 1.46 -18.01
C LEU A 41 -14.22 2.37 -19.23
N ALA A 42 -14.46 1.86 -20.43
CA ALA A 42 -14.43 2.65 -21.66
C ALA A 42 -15.52 3.74 -21.70
N GLU A 43 -16.76 3.42 -21.31
CA GLU A 43 -17.86 4.39 -21.31
C GLU A 43 -17.60 5.57 -20.36
N ILE A 44 -17.00 5.32 -19.21
CA ILE A 44 -16.61 6.39 -18.27
C ILE A 44 -15.38 7.13 -18.77
N HIS A 45 -14.36 6.42 -19.27
CA HIS A 45 -13.16 7.06 -19.80
C HIS A 45 -13.46 8.02 -20.97
N ASP A 46 -14.24 7.55 -21.95
CA ASP A 46 -14.45 8.28 -23.20
C ASP A 46 -15.59 9.31 -23.11
N HIS A 47 -16.57 9.10 -22.22
CA HIS A 47 -17.84 9.83 -22.22
C HIS A 47 -18.29 10.34 -20.84
N SER A 48 -17.37 10.43 -19.86
CA SER A 48 -17.72 10.89 -18.50
C SER A 48 -18.31 12.30 -18.46
N GLU A 49 -19.40 12.44 -17.70
CA GLU A 49 -20.02 13.71 -17.32
C GLU A 49 -19.61 14.13 -15.89
N ALA A 50 -18.81 13.33 -15.17
CA ALA A 50 -18.50 13.52 -13.75
C ALA A 50 -17.94 14.93 -13.44
N ALA A 51 -16.94 15.37 -14.20
CA ALA A 51 -16.32 16.68 -13.98
C ALA A 51 -17.29 17.85 -14.25
N GLN A 52 -18.17 17.71 -15.24
CA GLN A 52 -19.15 18.75 -15.61
C GLN A 52 -20.27 18.84 -14.57
N ASN A 53 -20.74 17.68 -14.10
CA ASN A 53 -21.70 17.59 -13.00
C ASN A 53 -21.12 18.18 -11.71
N LEU A 54 -19.86 17.87 -11.41
CA LEU A 54 -19.15 18.43 -10.26
C LEU A 54 -18.98 19.95 -10.37
N GLU A 55 -18.56 20.45 -11.53
CA GLU A 55 -18.48 21.89 -11.80
C GLU A 55 -19.83 22.58 -11.54
N TYR A 56 -20.93 21.99 -12.01
CA TYR A 56 -22.26 22.54 -11.80
C TYR A 56 -22.66 22.59 -10.32
N ILE A 57 -22.50 21.50 -9.56
CA ILE A 57 -22.86 21.52 -8.13
C ILE A 57 -21.94 22.45 -7.34
N SER A 58 -20.68 22.60 -7.73
CA SER A 58 -19.72 23.47 -7.05
C SER A 58 -19.93 24.96 -7.39
N ASP A 59 -20.15 25.30 -8.66
CA ASP A 59 -20.13 26.70 -9.10
C ASP A 59 -21.54 27.29 -9.23
N ASN A 60 -22.54 26.47 -9.57
CA ASN A 60 -23.93 26.93 -9.74
C ASN A 60 -24.80 26.73 -8.50
N ILE A 61 -24.54 25.70 -7.69
CA ILE A 61 -25.26 25.47 -6.43
C ILE A 61 -24.43 25.99 -5.25
N GLY A 62 -23.14 25.67 -5.20
CA GLY A 62 -22.22 26.15 -4.18
C GLY A 62 -22.27 25.33 -2.88
N PRO A 63 -21.93 25.96 -1.73
CA PRO A 63 -21.95 25.28 -0.44
C PRO A 63 -23.35 24.78 -0.10
N ARG A 64 -23.43 23.54 0.39
CA ARG A 64 -24.70 22.81 0.53
C ARG A 64 -24.83 22.19 1.92
N LEU A 65 -24.71 23.05 2.93
CA LEU A 65 -24.86 22.69 4.34
C LEU A 65 -26.21 22.01 4.63
N THR A 66 -26.22 21.06 5.54
CA THR A 66 -27.42 20.34 5.97
C THR A 66 -28.54 21.28 6.43
N GLY A 67 -29.72 21.15 5.79
CA GLY A 67 -30.88 22.00 6.03
C GLY A 67 -30.85 23.37 5.33
N SER A 68 -29.86 23.64 4.47
CA SER A 68 -29.84 24.83 3.62
C SER A 68 -30.74 24.69 2.38
N SER A 69 -31.09 25.82 1.77
CA SER A 69 -31.80 25.81 0.49
C SER A 69 -30.92 25.33 -0.66
N GLN A 70 -29.60 25.50 -0.56
CA GLN A 70 -28.62 24.99 -1.54
C GLN A 70 -28.60 23.46 -1.54
N LEU A 71 -28.60 22.81 -0.38
CA LEU A 71 -28.68 21.35 -0.31
C LEU A 71 -29.98 20.83 -0.92
N LYS A 72 -31.11 21.48 -0.62
CA LYS A 72 -32.39 21.12 -1.25
C LYS A 72 -32.34 21.26 -2.77
N ALA A 73 -31.71 22.32 -3.29
CA ALA A 73 -31.50 22.50 -4.72
C ALA A 73 -30.60 21.40 -5.30
N ALA A 74 -29.56 20.97 -4.58
CA ALA A 74 -28.72 19.83 -4.96
C ALA A 74 -29.52 18.52 -4.97
N ASN A 75 -30.37 18.27 -3.97
CA ASN A 75 -31.25 17.09 -3.94
C ASN A 75 -32.19 17.05 -5.15
N ASP A 76 -32.85 18.19 -5.45
CA ASP A 76 -33.75 18.30 -6.60
C ASP A 76 -32.99 18.10 -7.91
N TRP A 77 -31.85 18.75 -8.07
CA TRP A 77 -31.03 18.63 -9.27
C TRP A 77 -30.53 17.20 -9.47
N THR A 78 -30.02 16.54 -8.43
CA THR A 78 -29.55 15.15 -8.52
C THR A 78 -30.69 14.18 -8.86
N ALA A 79 -31.89 14.38 -8.30
CA ALA A 79 -33.07 13.60 -8.66
C ALA A 79 -33.45 13.79 -10.14
N GLU A 80 -33.43 15.03 -10.66
CA GLU A 80 -33.69 15.26 -12.08
C GLU A 80 -32.59 14.69 -12.98
N THR A 81 -31.32 14.75 -12.57
CA THR A 81 -30.20 14.14 -13.29
C THR A 81 -30.33 12.62 -13.36
N PHE A 82 -30.70 11.94 -12.27
CA PHE A 82 -30.98 10.50 -12.30
C PHE A 82 -32.14 10.15 -13.25
N LYS A 83 -33.21 10.95 -13.27
CA LYS A 83 -34.31 10.77 -14.23
C LYS A 83 -33.84 10.94 -15.67
N LYS A 84 -32.98 11.94 -15.94
CA LYS A 84 -32.38 12.18 -17.26
C LYS A 84 -31.53 10.99 -17.72
N TYR A 85 -30.81 10.34 -16.81
CA TYR A 85 -30.06 9.11 -17.10
C TYR A 85 -30.93 7.86 -17.28
N GLY A 86 -32.24 7.97 -17.04
CA GLY A 86 -33.19 6.88 -17.26
C GLY A 86 -33.31 5.91 -16.09
N LEU A 87 -32.87 6.31 -14.89
CA LEU A 87 -33.05 5.50 -13.68
C LEU A 87 -34.54 5.46 -13.26
N THR A 88 -34.87 4.45 -12.48
CA THR A 88 -36.21 4.20 -11.94
C THR A 88 -36.28 4.49 -10.45
N ASN A 89 -37.50 4.53 -9.91
CA ASN A 89 -37.75 4.78 -8.48
C ASN A 89 -37.00 6.03 -7.94
N VAL A 90 -36.92 7.09 -8.75
CA VAL A 90 -36.21 8.31 -8.38
C VAL A 90 -37.06 9.16 -7.44
N HIS A 91 -36.61 9.36 -6.21
CA HIS A 91 -37.35 10.11 -5.19
C HIS A 91 -36.42 10.69 -4.12
N LEU A 92 -36.99 11.58 -3.30
CA LEU A 92 -36.33 12.15 -2.13
C LEU A 92 -36.91 11.53 -0.86
N GLU A 93 -36.06 11.07 0.04
CA GLU A 93 -36.46 10.55 1.35
C GLU A 93 -36.24 11.63 2.42
N SER A 94 -37.32 12.15 2.99
CA SER A 94 -37.27 13.30 3.90
C SER A 94 -37.12 12.91 5.38
N TRP A 95 -36.35 13.70 6.12
CA TRP A 95 -36.31 13.72 7.58
C TRP A 95 -36.15 15.18 8.07
N LYS A 96 -36.23 15.43 9.37
CA LYS A 96 -36.30 16.79 9.93
C LYS A 96 -35.16 17.09 10.91
N ILE A 97 -34.69 18.34 10.87
CA ILE A 97 -33.83 18.95 11.90
C ILE A 97 -34.61 20.03 12.65
N GLY A 98 -34.20 20.35 13.88
CA GLY A 98 -34.88 21.33 14.73
C GLY A 98 -34.82 22.76 14.19
N HIS A 99 -33.65 23.16 13.69
CA HIS A 99 -33.42 24.48 13.11
C HIS A 99 -32.41 24.39 11.96
N SER A 100 -32.67 25.10 10.88
CA SER A 100 -31.62 25.43 9.92
C SER A 100 -30.67 26.48 10.52
N TRP A 101 -29.44 26.52 10.01
CA TRP A 101 -28.43 27.47 10.44
C TRP A 101 -27.74 28.05 9.21
N THR A 102 -27.42 29.34 9.27
CA THR A 102 -26.67 30.03 8.20
C THR A 102 -25.56 30.85 8.81
N ARG A 103 -24.34 30.60 8.32
CA ARG A 103 -23.15 31.33 8.73
C ARG A 103 -23.25 32.80 8.36
N GLY A 104 -23.00 33.66 9.34
CA GLY A 104 -22.86 35.09 9.13
C GLY A 104 -21.41 35.49 8.93
N THR A 105 -21.16 36.80 9.01
CA THR A 105 -19.80 37.32 9.10
C THR A 105 -19.18 36.96 10.44
N ALA A 106 -17.87 36.72 10.46
CA ALA A 106 -17.07 36.57 11.66
C ALA A 106 -15.82 37.44 11.55
N ARG A 107 -15.57 38.28 12.55
CA ARG A 107 -14.37 39.12 12.61
C ARG A 107 -13.75 39.05 13.99
N ALA A 108 -12.42 39.04 14.04
CA ALA A 108 -11.70 39.06 15.30
C ALA A 108 -10.38 39.81 15.20
N ARG A 109 -9.96 40.37 16.34
CA ARG A 109 -8.66 41.03 16.50
C ARG A 109 -8.17 40.90 17.94
N ILE A 110 -6.85 40.86 18.12
CA ILE A 110 -6.23 41.16 19.42
C ILE A 110 -6.37 42.66 19.61
N THR A 111 -6.81 43.08 20.79
CA THR A 111 -6.88 44.49 21.21
C THR A 111 -5.74 44.87 22.16
N SER A 112 -5.10 43.88 22.80
CA SER A 112 -3.95 44.06 23.70
C SER A 112 -3.15 42.75 23.76
N PRO A 113 -1.80 42.77 23.76
CA PRO A 113 -0.91 43.91 23.96
C PRO A 113 -0.58 44.73 22.71
N ALA A 114 -0.87 44.20 21.52
CA ALA A 114 -0.68 44.89 20.24
C ALA A 114 -1.86 44.57 19.32
N GLU A 115 -2.43 45.60 18.71
CA GLU A 115 -3.58 45.41 17.84
C GLU A 115 -3.21 44.57 16.61
N HIS A 116 -3.94 43.48 16.38
CA HIS A 116 -3.67 42.57 15.26
C HIS A 116 -4.95 41.83 14.82
N PRO A 117 -5.38 41.94 13.56
CA PRO A 117 -6.51 41.17 13.04
C PRO A 117 -6.11 39.71 12.80
N PHE A 118 -7.05 38.78 12.92
CA PHE A 118 -6.84 37.40 12.46
C PHE A 118 -8.13 36.82 11.88
N THR A 119 -7.94 35.87 10.96
CA THR A 119 -9.03 35.23 10.23
C THR A 119 -9.72 34.20 11.10
N ILE A 120 -11.04 34.33 11.22
CA ILE A 120 -11.91 33.37 11.91
C ILE A 120 -13.13 33.05 11.07
N ALA A 121 -13.75 31.90 11.34
CA ALA A 121 -15.11 31.58 10.89
C ALA A 121 -15.88 30.89 12.02
N SER A 122 -17.19 31.12 12.11
CA SER A 122 -18.07 30.48 13.10
C SER A 122 -17.93 28.94 13.08
N ALA A 123 -18.18 28.22 14.16
CA ALA A 123 -18.45 26.78 14.05
C ALA A 123 -19.90 26.56 13.57
N GLY A 124 -20.19 25.47 12.88
CA GLY A 124 -21.56 25.14 12.45
C GLY A 124 -22.52 25.06 13.64
N TRP A 125 -23.73 25.60 13.52
CA TRP A 125 -24.72 25.72 14.62
C TRP A 125 -24.26 26.56 15.83
N ALA A 126 -23.17 27.33 15.73
CA ALA A 126 -22.82 28.28 16.79
C ALA A 126 -23.76 29.49 16.76
N PRO A 127 -24.20 30.00 17.93
CA PRO A 127 -24.92 31.26 17.99
C PRO A 127 -24.00 32.42 17.57
N GLY A 128 -24.59 33.49 17.06
CA GLY A 128 -23.87 34.75 16.85
C GLY A 128 -23.50 35.42 18.18
N THR A 129 -22.66 36.45 18.10
CA THR A 129 -22.43 37.36 19.21
C THR A 129 -23.47 38.48 19.13
N ASN A 130 -23.97 38.97 20.28
CA ASN A 130 -24.90 40.11 20.31
C ASN A 130 -24.13 41.43 20.14
N GLY A 131 -23.54 41.61 18.95
CA GLY A 131 -22.53 42.63 18.66
C GLY A 131 -21.11 42.21 19.06
N PRO A 132 -20.11 43.12 18.98
CA PRO A 132 -18.73 42.82 19.36
C PRO A 132 -18.60 42.48 20.85
N VAL A 133 -17.98 41.34 21.15
CA VAL A 133 -17.62 40.95 22.52
C VAL A 133 -16.11 41.08 22.69
N ARG A 134 -15.69 41.72 23.78
CA ARG A 134 -14.28 41.90 24.14
C ARG A 134 -14.00 41.24 25.49
N GLY A 135 -12.91 40.49 25.56
CA GLY A 135 -12.52 39.81 26.79
C GLY A 135 -11.10 39.24 26.76
N PRO A 136 -10.60 38.81 27.93
CA PRO A 136 -9.31 38.15 28.03
C PRO A 136 -9.35 36.76 27.41
N ILE A 137 -8.26 36.33 26.78
CA ILE A 137 -8.07 34.93 26.40
C ILE A 137 -7.76 34.09 27.65
N VAL A 138 -8.47 32.98 27.83
CA VAL A 138 -8.20 31.98 28.86
C VAL A 138 -7.92 30.62 28.22
N TYR A 139 -6.77 30.01 28.55
CA TYR A 139 -6.50 28.61 28.21
C TYR A 139 -7.20 27.70 29.21
N PHE A 140 -8.20 26.96 28.73
CA PHE A 140 -8.97 26.00 29.50
C PHE A 140 -8.39 24.61 29.28
N ASP A 141 -7.54 24.16 30.20
CA ASP A 141 -6.72 22.95 30.06
C ASP A 141 -7.22 21.74 30.86
N ALA A 142 -8.49 21.79 31.28
CA ALA A 142 -9.17 20.70 31.96
C ALA A 142 -9.17 19.42 31.11
N GLN A 143 -8.63 18.33 31.68
CA GLN A 143 -8.56 17.02 31.02
C GLN A 143 -9.72 16.11 31.44
N LYS A 144 -10.31 16.37 32.61
CA LYS A 144 -11.48 15.66 33.16
C LYS A 144 -12.44 16.64 33.81
N LYS A 145 -13.67 16.17 34.06
CA LYS A 145 -14.77 16.99 34.59
C LYS A 145 -14.43 17.66 35.93
N GLU A 146 -13.70 16.97 36.79
CA GLU A 146 -13.31 17.48 38.11
C GLU A 146 -12.42 18.73 38.00
N ASP A 147 -11.67 18.87 36.89
CA ASP A 147 -10.79 20.02 36.67
C ASP A 147 -11.58 21.30 36.38
N PHE A 148 -12.88 21.21 36.05
CA PHE A 148 -13.72 22.38 35.75
C PHE A 148 -13.83 23.31 36.95
N GLU A 149 -13.79 22.75 38.17
CA GLU A 149 -13.82 23.54 39.42
C GLU A 149 -12.65 24.53 39.51
N ASN A 150 -11.51 24.24 38.88
CA ASN A 150 -10.37 25.15 38.84
C ASN A 150 -10.67 26.45 38.09
N PHE A 151 -11.71 26.45 37.24
CA PHE A 151 -12.13 27.57 36.41
C PHE A 151 -13.43 28.23 36.89
N ARG A 152 -14.08 27.68 37.91
CA ARG A 152 -15.36 28.19 38.42
C ARG A 152 -15.23 29.63 38.91
N GLY A 153 -16.14 30.50 38.46
CA GLY A 153 -16.14 31.94 38.71
C GLY A 153 -15.10 32.75 37.93
N LYS A 154 -14.31 32.14 37.02
CA LYS A 154 -13.17 32.81 36.37
C LYS A 154 -13.36 33.08 34.87
N LEU A 155 -14.42 32.57 34.24
CA LEU A 155 -14.57 32.65 32.77
C LEU A 155 -15.60 33.68 32.28
N LYS A 156 -16.20 34.46 33.18
CA LYS A 156 -17.22 35.45 32.81
C LYS A 156 -16.64 36.51 31.85
N GLY A 157 -17.20 36.57 30.65
CA GLY A 157 -16.76 37.47 29.59
C GLY A 157 -15.44 37.04 28.91
N ALA A 158 -14.86 35.91 29.29
CA ALA A 158 -13.60 35.44 28.72
C ALA A 158 -13.81 34.81 27.33
N ILE A 159 -12.75 34.83 26.53
CA ILE A 159 -12.68 34.09 25.28
C ILE A 159 -11.76 32.89 25.49
N VAL A 160 -12.27 31.68 25.29
CA VAL A 160 -11.61 30.45 25.72
C VAL A 160 -10.92 29.76 24.56
N ILE A 161 -9.69 29.28 24.79
CA ILE A 161 -8.97 28.34 23.91
C ILE A 161 -8.77 27.00 24.63
N LEU A 162 -8.77 25.90 23.88
CA LEU A 162 -8.91 24.54 24.46
C LEU A 162 -7.65 23.68 24.37
N THR A 163 -6.74 23.99 23.45
CA THR A 163 -5.59 23.13 23.14
C THR A 163 -4.28 23.91 23.11
N LYS A 164 -3.17 23.22 23.37
CA LYS A 164 -1.86 23.73 22.95
C LYS A 164 -1.76 23.59 21.43
N PRO A 165 -1.18 24.56 20.70
CA PRO A 165 -0.96 24.39 19.27
C PRO A 165 0.06 23.28 19.00
N ASN A 166 -0.12 22.56 17.90
CA ASN A 166 0.86 21.58 17.45
C ASN A 166 2.15 22.26 16.96
N PRO A 167 3.34 21.70 17.27
CA PRO A 167 4.61 22.20 16.74
C PRO A 167 4.71 21.91 15.23
N LEU A 168 5.01 22.94 14.42
CA LEU A 168 5.24 22.80 12.97
C LEU A 168 6.70 22.45 12.62
N SER A 169 7.55 22.21 13.61
CA SER A 169 8.97 21.94 13.39
C SER A 169 9.50 20.92 14.41
N PRO A 170 10.10 19.81 13.93
CA PRO A 170 10.15 19.39 12.52
C PRO A 170 8.74 19.13 11.94
N PRO A 171 8.55 19.17 10.61
CA PRO A 171 7.28 18.75 10.01
C PRO A 171 6.88 17.39 10.58
N GLN A 172 5.62 17.22 10.98
CA GLN A 172 5.11 15.88 11.24
C GLN A 172 5.32 15.06 9.97
N LYS A 173 5.77 13.80 10.11
CA LYS A 173 5.88 12.91 8.95
C LYS A 173 4.49 12.81 8.35
N ASP A 174 4.33 13.28 7.12
CA ASP A 174 3.19 12.88 6.31
C ASP A 174 3.30 11.36 6.18
N GLU A 175 2.36 10.64 6.79
CA GLU A 175 2.18 9.22 6.56
C GLU A 175 1.03 9.07 5.56
N PRO A 176 1.27 9.30 4.24
CA PRO A 176 0.22 9.34 3.22
C PRO A 176 -0.52 8.01 3.04
N TYR A 177 -0.18 7.00 3.84
CA TYR A 177 -0.61 5.63 3.74
C TYR A 177 -1.25 5.08 5.01
N ALA A 178 -1.39 5.89 6.07
CA ALA A 178 -1.99 5.44 7.33
C ALA A 178 -3.41 4.86 7.14
N ASP A 179 -4.14 5.35 6.13
CA ASP A 179 -5.49 4.90 5.82
C ASP A 179 -5.53 3.63 4.94
N VAL A 180 -4.45 3.35 4.20
CA VAL A 180 -4.31 2.17 3.32
C VAL A 180 -3.75 0.98 4.10
N ALA A 181 -2.73 1.25 4.91
CA ALA A 181 -2.10 0.28 5.77
C ALA A 181 -2.87 0.23 7.09
N ARG A 182 -3.75 -0.77 7.23
CA ARG A 182 -4.32 -1.09 8.55
C ARG A 182 -3.16 -1.44 9.49
N PRO A 183 -2.91 -0.69 10.59
CA PRO A 183 -2.05 -1.16 11.66
C PRO A 183 -2.60 -2.51 12.10
N MET A 184 -1.75 -3.53 12.15
CA MET A 184 -2.18 -4.90 12.42
C MET A 184 -3.06 -4.92 13.68
N GLN A 185 -4.35 -5.20 13.48
CA GLN A 185 -5.34 -5.04 14.54
C GLN A 185 -5.38 -6.27 15.42
N ALA A 186 -6.03 -6.06 16.57
CA ALA A 186 -6.38 -7.09 17.53
C ALA A 186 -6.80 -8.39 16.86
N PRO A 187 -6.53 -9.55 17.50
CA PRO A 187 -7.30 -10.74 17.19
C PRO A 187 -8.79 -10.38 17.29
N LEU A 188 -9.59 -11.01 16.42
CA LEU A 188 -11.03 -10.80 16.35
C LEU A 188 -11.68 -10.73 17.76
N PRO A 189 -12.61 -9.77 18.00
CA PRO A 189 -13.34 -9.69 19.25
C PRO A 189 -13.95 -11.05 19.61
N ARG A 190 -13.79 -11.48 20.86
CA ARG A 190 -14.36 -12.73 21.34
C ARG A 190 -15.85 -12.53 21.57
N ARG A 191 -16.63 -13.60 21.40
CA ARG A 191 -18.06 -13.61 21.76
C ARG A 191 -18.23 -13.20 23.23
N GLY A 192 -18.88 -12.05 23.46
CA GLY A 192 -19.10 -11.47 24.79
C GLY A 192 -18.30 -10.20 25.06
N ASP A 193 -17.35 -9.86 24.19
CA ASP A 193 -16.67 -8.56 24.26
C ASP A 193 -17.67 -7.46 23.89
N PRO A 194 -17.80 -6.40 24.71
CA PRO A 194 -18.59 -5.24 24.33
C PRO A 194 -18.01 -4.64 23.06
N ILE A 195 -18.88 -4.31 22.10
CA ILE A 195 -18.49 -3.49 20.93
C ILE A 195 -17.76 -2.27 21.50
N PRO A 196 -16.48 -2.02 21.14
CA PRO A 196 -15.80 -0.83 21.59
C PRO A 196 -16.68 0.36 21.20
N PRO A 197 -17.17 1.16 22.15
CA PRO A 197 -17.99 2.30 21.81
C PRO A 197 -17.19 3.18 20.84
N SER A 198 -17.87 3.73 19.83
CA SER A 198 -17.25 4.70 18.93
C SER A 198 -16.49 5.75 19.75
N PRO A 199 -15.20 6.00 19.47
CA PRO A 199 -14.42 7.01 20.18
C PRO A 199 -15.12 8.39 20.20
N PHE A 200 -15.93 8.66 19.18
CA PHE A 200 -16.73 9.86 19.02
C PHE A 200 -17.83 10.02 20.07
N ALA A 201 -18.45 8.94 20.56
CA ALA A 201 -19.55 9.00 21.52
C ALA A 201 -19.09 9.55 22.89
N ASN A 202 -17.93 9.09 23.36
CA ASN A 202 -17.33 9.57 24.60
C ASN A 202 -16.85 11.02 24.49
N PHE A 203 -16.25 11.38 23.34
CA PHE A 203 -15.83 12.75 23.06
C PHE A 203 -17.02 13.73 23.01
N ALA A 204 -18.10 13.36 22.33
CA ALA A 204 -19.31 14.18 22.23
C ALA A 204 -19.98 14.42 23.58
N ALA A 205 -20.01 13.40 24.46
CA ALA A 205 -20.52 13.55 25.82
C ALA A 205 -19.68 14.55 26.64
N ALA A 206 -18.35 14.43 26.63
CA ALA A 206 -17.46 15.34 27.32
C ALA A 206 -17.55 16.79 26.78
N ALA A 207 -17.67 16.94 25.45
CA ALA A 207 -17.84 18.25 24.82
C ALA A 207 -19.14 18.94 25.24
N ARG A 208 -20.25 18.20 25.37
CA ARG A 208 -21.54 18.75 25.85
C ARG A 208 -21.43 19.27 27.28
N GLU A 209 -20.86 18.49 28.19
CA GLU A 209 -20.69 18.90 29.60
C GLU A 209 -19.81 20.15 29.72
N ARG A 210 -18.70 20.22 28.98
CA ARG A 210 -17.81 21.38 28.93
C ARG A 210 -18.54 22.62 28.41
N ASN A 211 -19.26 22.50 27.31
CA ASN A 211 -19.93 23.64 26.68
C ASN A 211 -21.08 24.18 27.55
N GLU A 212 -21.78 23.31 28.28
CA GLU A 212 -22.78 23.75 29.27
C GLU A 212 -22.12 24.46 30.46
N PHE A 213 -20.97 23.99 30.93
CA PHE A 213 -20.17 24.70 31.93
C PHE A 213 -19.76 26.11 31.44
N PHE A 214 -19.31 26.24 30.19
CA PHE A 214 -18.97 27.54 29.60
C PHE A 214 -20.14 28.51 29.58
N LYS A 215 -21.35 28.02 29.29
CA LYS A 215 -22.57 28.83 29.35
C LYS A 215 -22.87 29.29 30.78
N GLN A 216 -22.78 28.40 31.76
CA GLN A 216 -23.00 28.72 33.17
C GLN A 216 -22.01 29.77 33.70
N GLU A 217 -20.76 29.66 33.26
CA GLU A 217 -19.69 30.60 33.62
C GLU A 217 -19.75 31.94 32.86
N GLY A 218 -20.60 32.04 31.83
CA GLY A 218 -20.74 33.24 31.01
C GLY A 218 -19.55 33.52 30.09
N VAL A 219 -18.96 32.46 29.52
CA VAL A 219 -17.93 32.58 28.46
C VAL A 219 -18.49 33.39 27.29
N ALA A 220 -17.72 34.37 26.80
CA ALA A 220 -18.12 35.24 25.70
C ALA A 220 -18.00 34.54 24.33
N ALA A 221 -16.92 33.78 24.11
CA ALA A 221 -16.74 32.96 22.92
C ALA A 221 -15.68 31.86 23.13
N VAL A 222 -15.68 30.85 22.27
CA VAL A 222 -14.63 29.81 22.18
C VAL A 222 -13.89 29.93 20.85
N LEU A 223 -12.56 29.94 20.89
CA LEU A 223 -11.69 29.87 19.70
C LEU A 223 -11.04 28.49 19.60
N ARG A 224 -11.28 27.81 18.49
CA ARG A 224 -10.68 26.51 18.15
C ARG A 224 -9.57 26.68 17.13
N ASP A 225 -8.43 26.03 17.37
CA ASP A 225 -7.36 25.95 16.39
C ASP A 225 -7.84 25.16 15.17
N SER A 226 -7.65 25.72 13.97
CA SER A 226 -7.92 24.99 12.72
C SER A 226 -6.90 23.86 12.49
N ASN A 227 -5.70 23.96 13.07
CA ASN A 227 -4.60 23.01 12.93
C ASN A 227 -4.25 22.68 11.47
N LYS A 228 -4.53 23.61 10.54
CA LYS A 228 -4.15 23.52 9.13
C LYS A 228 -3.05 24.53 8.80
N PRO A 229 -2.17 24.24 7.83
CA PRO A 229 -1.13 25.17 7.39
C PRO A 229 -1.70 26.28 6.49
N HIS A 230 -0.85 27.26 6.14
CA HIS A 230 -1.11 28.24 5.08
C HIS A 230 -2.33 29.13 5.29
N ALA A 231 -2.64 29.48 6.55
CA ALA A 231 -3.83 30.24 6.91
C ALA A 231 -5.16 29.60 6.47
N LEU A 232 -5.17 28.28 6.31
CA LEU A 232 -6.40 27.52 6.10
C LEU A 232 -7.19 27.42 7.40
N LEU A 233 -8.50 27.60 7.28
CA LEU A 233 -9.47 27.31 8.32
C LEU A 233 -9.88 25.85 8.23
N ASN A 234 -10.34 25.31 9.34
CA ASN A 234 -11.04 24.04 9.41
C ASN A 234 -12.48 24.30 9.85
N MET A 235 -13.39 23.36 9.62
CA MET A 235 -14.79 23.52 9.99
C MET A 235 -15.38 22.26 10.59
N THR A 236 -16.10 22.41 11.69
CA THR A 236 -16.99 21.37 12.25
C THR A 236 -18.15 22.05 12.97
N GLY A 237 -19.17 21.28 13.35
CA GLY A 237 -20.32 21.75 14.11
C GLY A 237 -20.13 21.77 15.64
N VAL A 238 -20.95 22.56 16.33
CA VAL A 238 -21.17 22.47 17.80
C VAL A 238 -22.51 21.83 18.16
N GLY A 239 -23.40 21.61 17.18
CA GLY A 239 -24.71 20.99 17.38
C GLY A 239 -24.75 19.47 17.35
N GLY A 240 -23.71 18.83 16.81
CA GLY A 240 -23.64 17.38 16.59
C GLY A 240 -24.82 16.83 15.81
N GLU A 241 -25.07 15.52 15.91
CA GLU A 241 -26.14 14.80 15.17
C GLU A 241 -27.56 15.31 15.42
N LYS A 242 -27.77 16.13 16.46
CA LYS A 242 -29.07 16.73 16.79
C LYS A 242 -29.28 18.09 16.15
N PHE A 243 -28.23 18.70 15.61
CA PHE A 243 -28.28 20.06 15.04
C PHE A 243 -28.74 21.09 16.08
N ASP A 244 -28.41 20.86 17.35
CA ASP A 244 -28.75 21.77 18.45
C ASP A 244 -27.92 23.05 18.33
N ILE A 245 -28.53 24.20 18.66
CA ILE A 245 -27.77 25.45 18.71
C ILE A 245 -26.78 25.39 19.86
N GLY A 246 -25.51 25.68 19.55
CA GLY A 246 -24.43 25.69 20.52
C GLY A 246 -24.74 26.62 21.70
N PRO A 247 -24.33 26.27 22.93
CA PRO A 247 -24.68 27.06 24.11
C PRO A 247 -23.84 28.35 24.24
N VAL A 248 -22.72 28.46 23.52
CA VAL A 248 -21.82 29.62 23.49
C VAL A 248 -21.31 29.88 22.06
N PRO A 249 -21.07 31.14 21.66
CA PRO A 249 -20.44 31.47 20.39
C PRO A 249 -19.10 30.74 20.26
N THR A 250 -18.88 30.07 19.14
CA THR A 250 -17.67 29.29 18.86
C THR A 250 -17.19 29.58 17.46
N ALA A 251 -15.89 29.79 17.29
CA ALA A 251 -15.26 30.04 15.99
C ALA A 251 -13.95 29.26 15.85
N PHE A 252 -13.64 28.87 14.62
CA PHE A 252 -12.32 28.41 14.21
C PHE A 252 -11.44 29.61 13.85
N ILE A 253 -10.17 29.55 14.25
CA ILE A 253 -9.12 30.52 13.90
C ILE A 253 -8.00 29.80 13.15
N THR A 254 -7.34 30.50 12.21
CA THR A 254 -6.18 29.94 11.50
C THR A 254 -5.07 29.53 12.45
N GLY A 255 -4.32 28.49 12.10
CA GLY A 255 -3.26 27.95 12.98
C GLY A 255 -2.18 28.98 13.30
N GLU A 256 -1.88 29.90 12.39
CA GLU A 256 -0.96 31.02 12.60
C GLU A 256 -1.49 32.00 13.66
N GLY A 257 -2.77 32.36 13.57
CA GLY A 257 -3.44 33.23 14.53
C GLY A 257 -3.49 32.59 15.93
N TYR A 258 -3.85 31.30 15.99
CA TYR A 258 -3.89 30.55 17.24
C TYR A 258 -2.52 30.47 17.91
N ARG A 259 -1.47 30.12 17.14
CA ARG A 259 -0.08 30.08 17.63
C ARG A 259 0.43 31.45 18.08
N MET A 260 -0.02 32.54 17.44
CA MET A 260 0.31 33.89 17.90
C MET A 260 -0.32 34.21 19.26
N ILE A 261 -1.63 33.95 19.42
CA ILE A 261 -2.32 34.09 20.71
C ILE A 261 -1.61 33.27 21.78
N TRP A 262 -1.28 32.01 21.46
CA TRP A 262 -0.57 31.12 22.36
C TRP A 262 0.77 31.68 22.85
N ARG A 263 1.59 32.22 21.93
CA ARG A 263 2.87 32.87 22.29
C ARG A 263 2.67 34.11 23.14
N LEU A 264 1.72 34.98 22.78
CA LEU A 264 1.44 36.20 23.54
C LEU A 264 0.98 35.90 24.97
N LEU A 265 0.16 34.86 25.16
CA LEU A 265 -0.25 34.38 26.49
C LEU A 265 0.92 33.96 27.38
N GLN A 266 2.03 33.49 26.82
CA GLN A 266 3.23 33.16 27.59
C GLN A 266 3.96 34.40 28.13
N HIS A 267 3.67 35.58 27.58
CA HIS A 267 4.34 36.85 27.91
C HIS A 267 3.43 37.84 28.62
N GLY A 268 2.15 37.51 28.82
CA GLY A 268 1.21 38.32 29.59
C GLY A 268 -0.24 38.14 29.14
N PRO A 269 -1.18 38.87 29.76
CA PRO A 269 -2.59 38.86 29.36
C PRO A 269 -2.79 39.28 27.91
N VAL A 270 -3.68 38.57 27.21
CA VAL A 270 -4.10 38.88 25.84
C VAL A 270 -5.58 39.19 25.87
N GLU A 271 -5.98 40.31 25.28
CA GLU A 271 -7.40 40.63 25.05
C GLU A 271 -7.72 40.55 23.57
N VAL A 272 -8.90 40.02 23.27
CA VAL A 272 -9.43 39.91 21.92
C VAL A 272 -10.85 40.46 21.85
N GLU A 273 -11.21 40.91 20.67
CA GLU A 273 -12.57 41.29 20.30
C GLU A 273 -13.04 40.37 19.19
N ILE A 274 -14.26 39.82 19.32
CA ILE A 274 -14.88 38.92 18.35
C ILE A 274 -16.30 39.41 18.05
N GLU A 275 -16.71 39.35 16.79
CA GLU A 275 -18.11 39.49 16.41
C GLU A 275 -18.51 38.41 15.39
N MET A 276 -19.67 37.80 15.58
CA MET A 276 -20.25 36.76 14.72
C MET A 276 -21.74 37.04 14.47
N THR A 277 -22.21 36.97 13.22
CA THR A 277 -23.58 37.35 12.84
C THR A 277 -24.42 36.19 12.29
N ASN A 278 -24.31 34.99 12.88
CA ASN A 278 -25.00 33.79 12.40
C ASN A 278 -26.53 33.90 12.51
N THR A 279 -27.25 33.30 11.57
CA THR A 279 -28.72 33.25 11.52
C THR A 279 -29.22 31.84 11.85
N ILE A 280 -30.30 31.75 12.62
CA ILE A 280 -30.95 30.51 13.03
C ILE A 280 -32.38 30.52 12.46
N GLY A 281 -32.81 29.43 11.83
CA GLY A 281 -34.16 29.31 11.29
C GLY A 281 -35.24 29.25 12.37
N ASP A 282 -36.40 29.82 12.07
CA ASP A 282 -37.52 29.98 13.02
C ASP A 282 -38.28 28.67 13.34
N GLY A 283 -37.89 27.54 12.74
CA GLY A 283 -38.52 26.25 12.97
C GLY A 283 -37.85 25.08 12.26
N PRO A 284 -38.47 23.89 12.32
CA PRO A 284 -37.92 22.68 11.75
C PRO A 284 -37.69 22.79 10.25
N ALA A 285 -36.54 22.30 9.79
CA ALA A 285 -36.20 22.23 8.37
C ALA A 285 -36.26 20.78 7.88
N ASP A 286 -36.76 20.59 6.66
CA ASP A 286 -36.73 19.30 5.97
C ASP A 286 -35.36 19.09 5.31
N VAL A 287 -34.82 17.89 5.49
CA VAL A 287 -33.58 17.41 4.89
C VAL A 287 -33.89 16.13 4.12
N TYR A 288 -33.16 15.86 3.04
CA TYR A 288 -33.50 14.79 2.10
C TYR A 288 -32.28 13.97 1.72
N ASN A 289 -32.43 12.65 1.64
CA ASN A 289 -31.53 11.82 0.86
C ASN A 289 -32.09 11.70 -0.57
N THR A 290 -31.23 11.72 -1.59
CA THR A 290 -31.65 11.46 -2.99
C THR A 290 -31.46 9.97 -3.29
N VAL A 291 -32.51 9.30 -3.78
CA VAL A 291 -32.49 7.86 -4.09
C VAL A 291 -32.90 7.59 -5.53
N ALA A 292 -32.18 6.70 -6.21
CA ALA A 292 -32.52 6.22 -7.55
C ALA A 292 -32.09 4.75 -7.74
N GLU A 293 -32.71 4.04 -8.69
CA GLU A 293 -32.45 2.61 -8.89
C GLU A 293 -32.31 2.20 -10.37
N ILE A 294 -31.39 1.28 -10.62
CA ILE A 294 -31.42 0.38 -11.78
C ILE A 294 -32.00 -0.95 -11.31
N LYS A 295 -33.23 -1.25 -11.72
CA LYS A 295 -33.97 -2.43 -11.27
C LYS A 295 -33.30 -3.74 -11.71
N GLY A 296 -33.17 -4.67 -10.76
CA GLY A 296 -32.67 -6.02 -11.00
C GLY A 296 -33.62 -6.88 -11.85
N THR A 297 -33.07 -7.92 -12.46
CA THR A 297 -33.81 -8.82 -13.37
C THR A 297 -34.22 -10.15 -12.74
N GLU A 298 -33.30 -10.81 -12.03
CA GLU A 298 -33.53 -12.13 -11.42
C GLU A 298 -33.94 -12.03 -9.95
N LYS A 299 -33.35 -11.07 -9.23
CA LYS A 299 -33.49 -10.85 -7.79
C LYS A 299 -33.77 -9.37 -7.51
N PRO A 300 -34.87 -8.80 -8.06
CA PRO A 300 -35.14 -7.36 -7.99
C PRO A 300 -35.32 -6.84 -6.55
N ASP A 301 -35.61 -7.72 -5.60
CA ASP A 301 -35.79 -7.35 -4.19
C ASP A 301 -34.47 -7.35 -3.39
N GLU A 302 -33.39 -7.95 -3.92
CA GLU A 302 -32.05 -7.87 -3.32
C GLU A 302 -31.32 -6.62 -3.88
N VAL A 303 -30.64 -5.86 -3.02
CA VAL A 303 -30.12 -4.51 -3.34
C VAL A 303 -28.60 -4.42 -3.12
N VAL A 304 -27.89 -3.78 -4.06
CA VAL A 304 -26.51 -3.28 -3.89
C VAL A 304 -26.56 -1.76 -3.89
N ILE A 305 -26.00 -1.11 -2.87
CA ILE A 305 -26.05 0.36 -2.73
C ILE A 305 -24.69 0.97 -3.10
N LEU A 306 -24.71 1.98 -3.97
CA LEU A 306 -23.63 2.94 -4.13
C LEU A 306 -24.01 4.25 -3.45
N GLY A 307 -23.10 4.81 -2.66
CA GLY A 307 -23.36 6.02 -1.91
C GLY A 307 -22.21 7.02 -1.89
N ALA A 308 -22.59 8.26 -1.59
CA ALA A 308 -21.73 9.38 -1.24
C ALA A 308 -22.61 10.38 -0.48
N HIS A 309 -22.03 11.31 0.26
CA HIS A 309 -22.83 12.39 0.82
C HIS A 309 -22.89 13.58 -0.14
N LEU A 310 -24.05 14.24 -0.14
CA LEU A 310 -24.35 15.38 -0.97
C LEU A 310 -24.17 16.69 -0.22
N ASP A 311 -24.32 16.71 1.11
CA ASP A 311 -24.04 17.91 1.90
C ASP A 311 -22.56 18.26 1.89
N SER A 312 -22.25 19.47 2.36
CA SER A 312 -20.89 19.93 2.58
C SER A 312 -20.87 21.01 3.65
N TRP A 313 -19.72 21.25 4.26
CA TRP A 313 -19.51 22.53 4.94
C TRP A 313 -19.59 23.73 3.99
N ASP A 314 -19.76 24.91 4.58
CA ASP A 314 -20.14 26.15 3.89
C ASP A 314 -19.02 27.22 3.85
N LEU A 315 -17.77 26.82 4.03
CA LEU A 315 -16.62 27.72 3.87
C LEU A 315 -16.20 27.93 2.41
N ALA A 316 -16.53 26.99 1.53
CA ALA A 316 -16.19 27.01 0.10
C ALA A 316 -17.34 26.39 -0.71
N THR A 317 -17.07 25.44 -1.62
CA THR A 317 -18.10 24.84 -2.49
C THR A 317 -18.23 23.32 -2.33
N GLY A 318 -17.53 22.71 -1.37
CA GLY A 318 -17.67 21.29 -1.06
C GLY A 318 -17.23 20.38 -2.22
N SER A 319 -16.27 20.81 -3.03
CA SER A 319 -15.93 20.10 -4.27
C SER A 319 -15.28 18.75 -3.99
N THR A 320 -14.27 18.72 -3.14
CA THR A 320 -13.58 17.52 -2.68
C THR A 320 -14.32 16.84 -1.54
N ASP A 321 -15.16 17.56 -0.80
CA ASP A 321 -15.90 17.05 0.36
C ASP A 321 -17.40 17.46 0.34
N ASN A 322 -18.30 16.66 -0.23
CA ASN A 322 -18.04 15.44 -1.01
C ASN A 322 -18.67 15.51 -2.41
N GLY A 323 -18.38 16.61 -3.12
CA GLY A 323 -18.81 16.77 -4.50
C GLY A 323 -18.23 15.70 -5.42
N THR A 324 -16.95 15.35 -5.25
CA THR A 324 -16.27 14.28 -5.99
C THR A 324 -16.97 12.93 -5.83
N GLY A 325 -17.30 12.50 -4.60
CA GLY A 325 -18.06 11.28 -4.35
C GLY A 325 -19.43 11.29 -5.01
N SER A 326 -20.20 12.36 -4.78
CA SER A 326 -21.53 12.53 -5.39
C SER A 326 -21.48 12.50 -6.92
N ALA A 327 -20.51 13.16 -7.54
CA ALA A 327 -20.33 13.17 -8.99
C ALA A 327 -19.92 11.80 -9.54
N ALA A 328 -19.07 11.05 -8.84
CA ALA A 328 -18.69 9.70 -9.24
C ALA A 328 -19.87 8.71 -9.16
N VAL A 329 -20.73 8.82 -8.14
CA VAL A 329 -21.97 8.02 -8.01
C VAL A 329 -22.93 8.34 -9.16
N LEU A 330 -23.10 9.62 -9.52
CA LEU A 330 -23.89 10.04 -10.68
C LEU A 330 -23.32 9.47 -11.99
N GLU A 331 -22.00 9.53 -12.16
CA GLU A 331 -21.33 9.01 -13.35
C GLU A 331 -21.43 7.49 -13.46
N ALA A 332 -21.28 6.77 -12.34
CA ALA A 332 -21.51 5.34 -12.30
C ALA A 332 -22.95 4.98 -12.70
N ALA A 333 -23.94 5.73 -12.20
CA ALA A 333 -25.34 5.56 -12.58
C ALA A 333 -25.56 5.81 -14.09
N ARG A 334 -24.96 6.88 -14.63
CA ARG A 334 -25.03 7.23 -16.05
C ARG A 334 -24.48 6.10 -16.91
N ALA A 335 -23.27 5.64 -16.65
CA ALA A 335 -22.60 4.62 -17.44
C ALA A 335 -23.37 3.29 -17.44
N LEU A 336 -23.80 2.82 -16.25
CA LEU A 336 -24.57 1.59 -16.12
C LEU A 336 -25.92 1.67 -16.85
N ALA A 337 -26.62 2.81 -16.77
CA ALA A 337 -27.88 3.03 -17.48
C ALA A 337 -27.68 3.16 -19.00
N LYS A 338 -26.64 3.87 -19.43
CA LYS A 338 -26.28 4.10 -20.85
C LYS A 338 -25.95 2.81 -21.57
N LEU A 339 -25.19 1.92 -20.92
CA LEU A 339 -24.86 0.58 -21.42
C LEU A 339 -26.06 -0.38 -21.37
N ASN A 340 -27.19 0.04 -20.78
CA ASN A 340 -28.41 -0.74 -20.63
C ASN A 340 -28.16 -2.10 -19.96
N LEU A 341 -27.21 -2.14 -19.01
CA LEU A 341 -26.83 -3.34 -18.30
C LEU A 341 -28.00 -3.87 -17.47
N LYS A 342 -28.06 -5.20 -17.36
CA LYS A 342 -29.14 -5.93 -16.67
C LYS A 342 -28.57 -6.64 -15.44
N PRO A 343 -28.44 -5.93 -14.30
CA PRO A 343 -27.97 -6.58 -13.09
C PRO A 343 -29.02 -7.60 -12.60
N LYS A 344 -28.57 -8.67 -11.95
CA LYS A 344 -29.47 -9.65 -11.33
C LYS A 344 -30.20 -9.04 -10.15
N ARG A 345 -29.45 -8.31 -9.31
CA ARG A 345 -29.96 -7.51 -8.18
C ARG A 345 -30.25 -6.07 -8.58
N THR A 346 -31.05 -5.38 -7.81
CA THR A 346 -31.24 -3.93 -7.98
C THR A 346 -29.97 -3.21 -7.52
N ILE A 347 -29.49 -2.25 -8.33
CA ILE A 347 -28.44 -1.32 -7.93
C ILE A 347 -29.14 -0.02 -7.52
N ARG A 348 -28.97 0.39 -6.28
CA ARG A 348 -29.56 1.60 -5.69
C ARG A 348 -28.46 2.63 -5.47
N PHE A 349 -28.69 3.85 -5.94
CA PHE A 349 -27.78 4.98 -5.77
C PHE A 349 -28.39 5.89 -4.71
N VAL A 350 -27.62 6.21 -3.67
CA VAL A 350 -28.09 7.04 -2.56
C VAL A 350 -27.09 8.16 -2.32
N LEU A 351 -27.55 9.40 -2.46
CA LEU A 351 -26.80 10.58 -2.05
C LEU A 351 -27.34 11.05 -0.70
N PHE A 352 -26.58 10.77 0.36
CA PHE A 352 -26.97 11.05 1.75
C PHE A 352 -26.83 12.54 2.07
N SER A 353 -27.60 13.03 3.04
CA SER A 353 -27.44 14.37 3.59
C SER A 353 -27.15 14.29 5.09
N GLY A 354 -26.38 15.20 5.65
CA GLY A 354 -26.07 15.23 7.08
C GLY A 354 -24.95 14.28 7.48
N GLU A 355 -24.06 13.92 6.56
CA GLU A 355 -22.83 13.18 6.86
C GLU A 355 -21.95 14.03 7.79
N GLU A 356 -21.80 15.31 7.44
CA GLU A 356 -20.88 16.27 8.06
C GLU A 356 -21.16 16.49 9.56
N GLU A 357 -22.41 16.24 9.98
CA GLU A 357 -22.86 16.36 11.36
C GLU A 357 -22.93 15.03 12.12
N GLY A 358 -22.49 13.94 11.50
CA GLY A 358 -22.34 12.61 12.10
C GLY A 358 -23.21 11.52 11.48
N LEU A 359 -23.17 11.38 10.15
CA LEU A 359 -23.81 10.29 9.39
C LEU A 359 -25.33 10.26 9.54
N VAL A 360 -25.97 11.42 9.72
CA VAL A 360 -27.39 11.46 10.09
C VAL A 360 -28.26 10.94 8.95
N GLY A 361 -27.97 11.30 7.70
CA GLY A 361 -28.73 10.84 6.53
C GLY A 361 -28.75 9.33 6.39
N SER A 362 -27.59 8.68 6.48
CA SER A 362 -27.49 7.22 6.41
C SER A 362 -28.10 6.53 7.63
N LYS A 363 -27.98 7.08 8.85
CA LYS A 363 -28.70 6.56 10.04
C LYS A 363 -30.21 6.64 9.87
N ARG A 364 -30.74 7.74 9.32
CA ARG A 364 -32.17 7.89 9.02
C ARG A 364 -32.63 6.95 7.92
N TYR A 365 -31.79 6.75 6.92
CA TYR A 365 -32.03 5.76 5.86
C TYR A 365 -32.14 4.36 6.46
N VAL A 366 -31.19 3.94 7.27
CA VAL A 366 -31.20 2.62 7.93
C VAL A 366 -32.44 2.41 8.79
N GLU A 367 -32.88 3.41 9.57
CA GLU A 367 -34.11 3.31 10.36
C GLU A 367 -35.36 3.21 9.49
N ALA A 368 -35.44 4.01 8.40
CA ALA A 368 -36.57 4.00 7.48
C ALA A 368 -36.66 2.68 6.70
N HIS A 369 -35.52 2.05 6.40
CA HIS A 369 -35.39 0.82 5.62
C HIS A 369 -35.12 -0.43 6.48
N LYS A 370 -35.45 -0.39 7.79
CA LYS A 370 -35.15 -1.49 8.72
C LYS A 370 -35.71 -2.85 8.31
N ASP A 371 -36.84 -2.85 7.61
CA ASP A 371 -37.52 -4.06 7.11
C ASP A 371 -36.90 -4.58 5.79
N GLU A 372 -36.00 -3.81 5.16
CA GLU A 372 -35.28 -4.16 3.93
C GLU A 372 -33.82 -4.56 4.20
N LEU A 373 -33.29 -4.32 5.41
CA LEU A 373 -31.86 -4.51 5.71
C LEU A 373 -31.36 -5.89 5.33
N ASP A 374 -32.13 -6.95 5.58
CA ASP A 374 -31.78 -8.34 5.24
C ASP A 374 -31.60 -8.59 3.74
N LYS A 375 -32.18 -7.73 2.90
CA LYS A 375 -32.12 -7.78 1.43
C LYS A 375 -31.02 -6.91 0.83
N ILE A 376 -30.40 -6.04 1.62
CA ILE A 376 -29.25 -5.25 1.19
C ILE A 376 -28.00 -6.15 1.24
N SER A 377 -27.43 -6.43 0.07
CA SER A 377 -26.23 -7.25 -0.08
C SER A 377 -24.98 -6.53 0.40
N ALA A 378 -24.80 -5.28 -0.02
CA ALA A 378 -23.68 -4.43 0.40
C ALA A 378 -23.93 -2.97 0.06
N VAL A 379 -23.21 -2.08 0.74
CA VAL A 379 -23.14 -0.64 0.51
C VAL A 379 -21.68 -0.27 0.27
N LEU A 380 -21.37 0.46 -0.80
CA LEU A 380 -20.05 1.06 -1.02
C LEU A 380 -20.17 2.58 -1.08
N VAL A 381 -19.41 3.27 -0.22
CA VAL A 381 -19.44 4.74 -0.11
C VAL A 381 -18.12 5.35 -0.59
N HIS A 382 -18.21 6.43 -1.38
CA HIS A 382 -17.05 7.18 -1.90
C HIS A 382 -16.99 8.58 -1.28
N ASP A 383 -15.95 8.85 -0.50
CA ASP A 383 -16.00 9.93 0.50
C ASP A 383 -14.62 10.46 0.96
N THR A 384 -13.59 10.31 0.14
CA THR A 384 -12.22 10.65 0.57
C THR A 384 -11.48 11.48 -0.48
N GLY A 385 -12.13 12.57 -0.92
CA GLY A 385 -11.50 13.58 -1.74
C GLY A 385 -11.34 13.21 -3.21
N THR A 386 -10.35 13.81 -3.85
CA THR A 386 -10.21 13.76 -5.32
C THR A 386 -9.27 12.68 -5.84
N GLY A 387 -8.44 12.08 -4.99
CA GLY A 387 -7.41 11.16 -5.45
C GLY A 387 -7.99 9.84 -5.93
N LYS A 388 -7.23 9.10 -6.73
CA LYS A 388 -7.64 7.79 -7.23
C LYS A 388 -8.05 6.85 -6.10
N VAL A 389 -9.05 6.01 -6.35
CA VAL A 389 -9.38 4.88 -5.49
C VAL A 389 -8.24 3.88 -5.53
N LEU A 390 -7.64 3.63 -4.37
CA LEU A 390 -6.58 2.66 -4.18
C LEU A 390 -7.14 1.27 -3.89
N THR A 391 -8.19 1.16 -3.07
CA THR A 391 -8.83 -0.11 -2.72
C THR A 391 -10.19 0.11 -2.06
N ILE A 392 -10.87 -0.97 -1.68
CA ILE A 392 -12.10 -0.98 -0.89
C ILE A 392 -11.80 -1.41 0.55
N GLY A 393 -12.20 -0.60 1.52
CA GLY A 393 -12.18 -0.92 2.94
C GLY A 393 -13.40 -1.72 3.35
N LEU A 394 -13.17 -2.89 3.96
CA LEU A 394 -14.19 -3.91 4.27
C LEU A 394 -14.75 -3.86 5.69
N HIS A 395 -14.29 -2.90 6.51
CA HIS A 395 -14.78 -2.68 7.87
C HIS A 395 -14.87 -3.98 8.72
N ASP A 396 -13.79 -4.77 8.69
CA ASP A 396 -13.70 -6.07 9.38
C ASP A 396 -14.67 -7.18 8.92
N ASN A 397 -15.21 -7.09 7.71
CA ASN A 397 -15.96 -8.18 7.11
C ASN A 397 -15.06 -9.20 6.40
N TYR A 398 -14.34 -10.02 7.16
CA TYR A 398 -13.38 -11.01 6.65
C TYR A 398 -14.03 -12.01 5.69
N GLN A 399 -15.30 -12.36 5.93
CA GLN A 399 -16.04 -13.29 5.09
C GLN A 399 -16.25 -12.74 3.68
N ALA A 400 -16.30 -11.41 3.53
CA ALA A 400 -16.46 -10.75 2.25
C ALA A 400 -15.13 -10.57 1.50
N ARG A 401 -13.97 -10.79 2.14
CA ARG A 401 -12.66 -10.42 1.60
C ARG A 401 -12.37 -11.06 0.26
N GLU A 402 -12.49 -12.38 0.16
CA GLU A 402 -12.22 -13.12 -1.08
C GLU A 402 -13.24 -12.76 -2.17
N ILE A 403 -14.52 -12.66 -1.80
CA ILE A 403 -15.59 -12.36 -2.75
C ILE A 403 -15.42 -10.95 -3.32
N VAL A 404 -15.01 -9.97 -2.49
CA VAL A 404 -14.72 -8.61 -2.96
C VAL A 404 -13.43 -8.58 -3.79
N ASP A 405 -12.44 -9.42 -3.49
CA ASP A 405 -11.26 -9.61 -4.35
C ASP A 405 -11.67 -10.07 -5.74
N GLU A 406 -12.53 -11.10 -5.82
CA GLU A 406 -13.07 -11.62 -7.09
C GLU A 406 -13.90 -10.60 -7.85
N VAL A 407 -14.66 -9.75 -7.13
CA VAL A 407 -15.43 -8.64 -7.72
C VAL A 407 -14.52 -7.58 -8.35
N LEU A 408 -13.35 -7.33 -7.74
CA LEU A 408 -12.37 -6.34 -8.20
C LEU A 408 -11.33 -6.90 -9.19
N ALA A 409 -11.10 -8.22 -9.21
CA ALA A 409 -10.08 -8.87 -10.02
C ALA A 409 -10.12 -8.51 -11.52
N PRO A 410 -11.29 -8.33 -12.16
CA PRO A 410 -11.35 -7.91 -13.56
C PRO A 410 -10.95 -6.44 -13.79
N LEU A 411 -10.84 -5.64 -12.73
CA LEU A 411 -10.43 -4.23 -12.76
C LEU A 411 -8.92 -4.08 -12.60
N SER A 412 -8.14 -5.11 -12.93
CA SER A 412 -6.69 -5.11 -12.77
C SER A 412 -5.99 -3.96 -13.50
N GLU A 413 -6.59 -3.43 -14.58
CA GLU A 413 -6.07 -2.26 -15.30
C GLU A 413 -6.09 -0.97 -14.48
N LEU A 414 -6.99 -0.87 -13.49
CA LEU A 414 -7.05 0.25 -12.56
C LEU A 414 -6.00 0.15 -11.44
N LYS A 415 -5.22 -0.94 -11.40
CA LYS A 415 -4.12 -1.17 -10.43
C LYS A 415 -4.55 -1.01 -8.98
N LEU A 416 -5.76 -1.46 -8.65
CA LEU A 416 -6.28 -1.47 -7.28
C LEU A 416 -5.43 -2.38 -6.41
N LEU A 417 -5.23 -1.96 -5.16
CA LEU A 417 -4.71 -2.82 -4.11
C LEU A 417 -5.79 -3.82 -3.69
N GLU A 418 -5.33 -4.90 -3.09
CA GLU A 418 -6.15 -5.83 -2.32
C GLU A 418 -7.14 -5.08 -1.40
N PRO A 419 -8.43 -5.48 -1.36
CA PRO A 419 -9.39 -5.01 -0.36
C PRO A 419 -8.80 -4.99 1.04
N SER A 420 -8.92 -3.84 1.69
CA SER A 420 -8.35 -3.57 2.99
C SER A 420 -9.36 -3.92 4.07
N MET A 421 -8.91 -4.45 5.21
CA MET A 421 -9.77 -4.67 6.36
C MET A 421 -9.93 -3.40 7.23
N ALA A 422 -9.41 -2.25 6.79
CA ALA A 422 -9.46 -0.98 7.51
C ALA A 422 -10.89 -0.54 7.86
N ARG A 423 -11.04 0.11 9.03
CA ARG A 423 -12.31 0.68 9.49
C ARG A 423 -12.34 2.19 9.26
N ALA A 424 -13.31 2.61 8.46
CA ALA A 424 -13.88 3.95 8.35
C ALA A 424 -14.92 4.26 9.44
N PHE A 425 -14.88 5.39 10.16
CA PHE A 425 -15.98 5.75 11.09
C PHE A 425 -16.62 7.12 10.83
N GLY A 426 -16.08 7.93 9.90
CA GLY A 426 -16.62 9.21 9.48
C GLY A 426 -16.99 9.19 8.01
N THR A 427 -17.83 8.23 7.62
CA THR A 427 -18.41 8.13 6.28
C THR A 427 -19.62 7.18 6.34
N ASP A 428 -20.62 7.40 5.48
CA ASP A 428 -21.98 6.85 5.60
C ASP A 428 -22.10 5.31 5.64
N HIS A 429 -21.10 4.57 5.16
CA HIS A 429 -21.12 3.10 5.22
C HIS A 429 -21.18 2.58 6.65
N ALA A 430 -20.61 3.31 7.62
CA ALA A 430 -20.54 2.89 9.01
C ALA A 430 -21.94 2.70 9.63
N SER A 431 -22.93 3.50 9.22
CA SER A 431 -24.33 3.37 9.65
C SER A 431 -24.94 2.01 9.28
N PHE A 432 -24.49 1.41 8.18
CA PHE A 432 -24.95 0.08 7.73
C PHE A 432 -24.22 -1.05 8.47
N ASP A 433 -22.91 -0.91 8.69
CA ASP A 433 -22.13 -1.89 9.46
C ASP A 433 -22.60 -2.00 10.93
N GLU A 434 -23.04 -0.89 11.52
CA GLU A 434 -23.59 -0.86 12.90
C GLU A 434 -24.83 -1.76 13.05
N VAL A 435 -25.60 -1.96 11.98
CA VAL A 435 -26.80 -2.83 11.96
C VAL A 435 -26.57 -4.17 11.24
N GLY A 436 -25.32 -4.47 10.85
CA GLY A 436 -24.94 -5.75 10.26
C GLY A 436 -25.20 -5.90 8.76
N VAL A 437 -25.45 -4.80 8.05
CA VAL A 437 -25.39 -4.76 6.57
C VAL A 437 -23.94 -4.52 6.16
N PRO A 438 -23.36 -5.26 5.20
CA PRO A 438 -21.98 -5.04 4.77
C PRO A 438 -21.78 -3.61 4.24
N GLY A 439 -21.11 -2.75 5.01
CA GLY A 439 -20.77 -1.38 4.65
C GLY A 439 -19.28 -1.29 4.28
N PHE A 440 -19.00 -0.77 3.10
CA PHE A 440 -17.64 -0.60 2.58
C PHE A 440 -17.40 0.84 2.15
N TRP A 441 -16.13 1.22 2.06
CA TRP A 441 -15.73 2.54 1.60
C TRP A 441 -14.58 2.47 0.62
N CYS A 442 -14.51 3.43 -0.30
CA CYS A 442 -13.35 3.59 -1.17
C CYS A 442 -12.20 4.24 -0.40
N ILE A 443 -11.06 3.56 -0.31
CA ILE A 443 -9.82 4.14 0.20
C ILE A 443 -9.12 4.84 -0.96
N GLN A 444 -8.91 6.15 -0.87
CA GLN A 444 -8.29 6.95 -1.94
C GLN A 444 -6.86 7.39 -1.63
N ASP A 445 -6.14 7.81 -2.67
CA ASP A 445 -4.93 8.63 -2.51
C ASP A 445 -5.31 9.96 -1.84
N GLY A 446 -4.64 10.29 -0.74
CA GLY A 446 -4.96 11.46 0.06
C GLY A 446 -4.78 12.79 -0.67
N ALA A 447 -4.03 12.84 -1.78
CA ALA A 447 -3.83 14.03 -2.62
C ALA A 447 -3.60 15.31 -1.78
N GLU A 448 -4.45 16.34 -1.91
CA GLU A 448 -4.46 17.53 -1.04
C GLU A 448 -5.60 17.54 -0.02
N TYR A 449 -6.26 16.41 0.24
CA TYR A 449 -7.48 16.33 1.05
C TYR A 449 -7.25 16.86 2.47
N ASN A 450 -6.10 16.59 3.09
CA ASN A 450 -5.74 17.15 4.40
C ASN A 450 -5.73 18.70 4.45
N LYS A 451 -5.57 19.36 3.30
CA LYS A 451 -5.67 20.82 3.15
C LYS A 451 -7.08 21.23 2.77
N THR A 452 -7.69 20.60 1.77
CA THR A 452 -9.00 21.00 1.22
C THR A 452 -10.17 20.67 2.16
N HIS A 453 -10.22 19.47 2.74
CA HIS A 453 -11.30 19.00 3.62
C HIS A 453 -11.69 20.06 4.66
N HIS A 454 -12.98 20.40 4.72
CA HIS A 454 -13.58 21.37 5.65
C HIS A 454 -12.98 22.78 5.62
N SER A 455 -12.21 23.14 4.59
CA SER A 455 -11.53 24.45 4.50
C SER A 455 -12.12 25.35 3.43
N GLN A 456 -11.72 26.62 3.47
CA GLN A 456 -12.06 27.60 2.45
C GLN A 456 -11.34 27.36 1.10
N SER A 457 -10.50 26.33 0.99
CA SER A 457 -9.87 25.93 -0.27
C SER A 457 -10.54 24.71 -0.91
N ASP A 458 -11.67 24.24 -0.38
CA ASP A 458 -12.44 23.16 -0.97
C ASP A 458 -13.26 23.63 -2.19
N THR A 459 -12.56 23.83 -3.30
CA THR A 459 -13.08 24.43 -4.53
C THR A 459 -12.79 23.56 -5.75
N PHE A 460 -13.54 23.77 -6.84
CA PHE A 460 -13.50 22.92 -8.04
C PHE A 460 -12.10 22.81 -8.68
N ASP A 461 -11.27 23.84 -8.58
CA ASP A 461 -9.90 23.84 -9.12
C ASP A 461 -8.97 22.83 -8.43
N LYS A 462 -9.39 22.21 -7.32
CA LYS A 462 -8.65 21.14 -6.63
C LYS A 462 -9.01 19.73 -7.11
N VAL A 463 -9.95 19.60 -8.04
CA VAL A 463 -10.41 18.32 -8.56
C VAL A 463 -9.45 17.77 -9.62
N TRP A 464 -8.99 16.54 -9.42
CA TRP A 464 -8.22 15.74 -10.35
C TRP A 464 -9.17 14.89 -11.18
N LYS A 465 -9.42 15.34 -12.42
CA LYS A 465 -10.51 14.80 -13.26
C LYS A 465 -10.31 13.33 -13.65
N ASP A 466 -9.07 12.92 -13.91
CA ASP A 466 -8.76 11.54 -14.30
C ASP A 466 -8.99 10.59 -13.11
N ASP A 467 -8.62 11.01 -11.91
CA ASP A 467 -8.82 10.25 -10.67
C ASP A 467 -10.30 10.19 -10.27
N LEU A 468 -11.06 11.28 -10.46
CA LEU A 468 -12.52 11.28 -10.32
C LEU A 468 -13.19 10.26 -11.25
N ASN A 469 -12.75 10.21 -12.51
CA ASN A 469 -13.24 9.22 -13.48
C ASN A 469 -12.86 7.80 -13.07
N GLN A 470 -11.64 7.59 -12.58
CA GLN A 470 -11.22 6.28 -12.05
C GLN A 470 -12.06 5.85 -10.84
N GLY A 471 -12.44 6.78 -9.95
CA GLY A 471 -13.37 6.48 -8.87
C GLY A 471 -14.73 6.03 -9.38
N ALA A 472 -15.31 6.74 -10.35
CA ALA A 472 -16.58 6.36 -10.99
C ALA A 472 -16.50 4.98 -11.68
N GLN A 473 -15.38 4.68 -12.32
CA GLN A 473 -15.08 3.38 -12.93
C GLN A 473 -15.13 2.25 -11.89
N VAL A 474 -14.45 2.41 -10.75
CA VAL A 474 -14.47 1.43 -9.67
C VAL A 474 -15.89 1.24 -9.12
N LEU A 475 -16.61 2.33 -8.85
CA LEU A 475 -17.97 2.26 -8.30
C LEU A 475 -18.93 1.51 -9.24
N ALA A 476 -18.94 1.86 -10.52
CA ALA A 476 -19.83 1.27 -11.51
C ALA A 476 -19.58 -0.23 -11.67
N ALA A 477 -18.31 -0.62 -11.86
CA ALA A 477 -17.94 -2.01 -12.03
C ALA A 477 -18.17 -2.83 -10.76
N TRP A 478 -17.76 -2.32 -9.59
CA TRP A 478 -18.00 -2.99 -8.31
C TRP A 478 -19.49 -3.24 -8.07
N ALA A 479 -20.35 -2.24 -8.32
CA ALA A 479 -21.79 -2.38 -8.13
C ALA A 479 -22.40 -3.41 -9.07
N TYR A 480 -22.02 -3.38 -10.35
CA TYR A 480 -22.48 -4.36 -11.31
C TYR A 480 -22.03 -5.78 -10.93
N ASN A 481 -20.73 -5.97 -10.68
CA ASN A 481 -20.15 -7.28 -10.35
C ASN A 481 -20.74 -7.85 -9.06
N THR A 482 -20.88 -7.03 -8.02
CA THR A 482 -21.54 -7.42 -6.77
C THR A 482 -23.02 -7.78 -6.99
N ALA A 483 -23.72 -7.04 -7.85
CA ALA A 483 -25.10 -7.35 -8.21
C ALA A 483 -25.23 -8.67 -8.98
N GLN A 484 -24.18 -9.14 -9.65
CA GLN A 484 -24.15 -10.41 -10.37
C GLN A 484 -23.80 -11.65 -9.53
N LEU A 485 -23.30 -11.45 -8.31
CA LEU A 485 -22.89 -12.56 -7.44
C LEU A 485 -24.03 -13.59 -7.24
N PRO A 486 -23.74 -14.89 -7.18
CA PRO A 486 -24.79 -15.91 -7.01
C PRO A 486 -25.54 -15.75 -5.68
N ARG A 487 -24.88 -15.22 -4.65
CA ARG A 487 -25.41 -14.99 -3.30
C ARG A 487 -25.06 -13.57 -2.85
N MET A 488 -25.81 -13.03 -1.90
CA MET A 488 -25.45 -11.77 -1.25
C MET A 488 -24.10 -11.92 -0.55
N LEU A 489 -23.39 -10.81 -0.40
CA LEU A 489 -22.16 -10.79 0.37
C LEU A 489 -22.43 -11.22 1.82
N PRO A 490 -21.51 -11.99 2.42
CA PRO A 490 -21.68 -12.45 3.78
C PRO A 490 -21.65 -11.26 4.72
N ARG A 491 -22.53 -11.32 5.73
CA ARG A 491 -22.59 -10.32 6.78
C ARG A 491 -21.52 -10.60 7.81
N ARG A 492 -20.91 -9.54 8.36
CA ARG A 492 -20.11 -9.68 9.58
C ARG A 492 -21.02 -10.23 10.70
N PRO A 493 -20.68 -11.33 11.37
CA PRO A 493 -21.50 -11.81 12.49
C PRO A 493 -21.44 -10.80 13.63
N LEU A 494 -22.60 -10.38 14.14
CA LEU A 494 -22.73 -9.43 15.25
C LEU A 494 -23.37 -10.10 16.48
N PRO A 495 -22.69 -10.15 17.64
CA PRO A 495 -21.23 -10.12 17.78
C PRO A 495 -20.60 -11.39 17.18
N TYR A 496 -19.37 -11.28 16.68
CA TYR A 496 -18.65 -12.35 15.99
C TYR A 496 -18.73 -13.70 16.75
N GLN A 497 -19.29 -14.73 16.11
CA GLN A 497 -19.33 -16.11 16.62
C GLN A 497 -18.57 -17.03 15.67
N PRO A 498 -17.29 -17.32 15.93
CA PRO A 498 -16.64 -18.45 15.28
C PRO A 498 -17.31 -19.74 15.77
N ASP A 499 -17.39 -20.74 14.90
CA ASP A 499 -17.95 -22.03 15.28
C ASP A 499 -17.13 -22.70 16.41
N GLU A 500 -17.70 -23.72 17.06
CA GLU A 500 -17.10 -24.36 18.23
C GLU A 500 -15.76 -25.05 17.93
N ALA A 501 -15.50 -25.40 16.67
CA ALA A 501 -14.23 -26.00 16.24
C ALA A 501 -13.12 -24.94 16.10
N ALA A 502 -13.41 -23.82 15.44
CA ALA A 502 -12.52 -22.67 15.35
C ALA A 502 -12.23 -22.06 16.74
N ARG A 503 -13.22 -22.10 17.65
CA ARG A 503 -13.08 -21.64 19.04
C ARG A 503 -12.15 -22.50 19.88
N LYS A 504 -12.09 -23.81 19.60
CA LYS A 504 -11.16 -24.74 20.27
C LYS A 504 -9.74 -24.58 19.74
N ALA A 505 -9.58 -24.38 18.43
CA ALA A 505 -8.29 -24.13 17.79
C ALA A 505 -7.66 -22.79 18.25
N ALA A 506 -8.46 -21.72 18.30
CA ALA A 506 -7.99 -20.39 18.71
C ALA A 506 -7.65 -20.27 20.22
N ALA A 507 -8.19 -21.16 21.06
CA ALA A 507 -7.93 -21.17 22.50
C ALA A 507 -6.65 -21.94 22.88
N GLU A 508 -6.09 -22.74 21.96
CA GLU A 508 -4.85 -23.50 22.16
C GLU A 508 -3.60 -22.80 21.58
N LEU A 509 -3.79 -21.68 20.86
CA LEU A 509 -2.69 -20.85 20.37
C LEU A 509 -2.10 -19.99 21.52
N PRO A 510 -0.76 -19.84 21.61
CA PRO A 510 -0.11 -19.07 22.67
C PRO A 510 -0.52 -17.59 22.65
N ASP A 511 -0.80 -17.01 23.82
CA ASP A 511 -1.14 -15.58 23.95
C ASP A 511 -0.18 -14.70 23.13
N PRO A 512 -0.67 -13.98 22.12
CA PRO A 512 0.18 -13.16 21.27
C PRO A 512 0.98 -12.15 22.13
N ALA A 513 0.43 -11.55 23.18
CA ALA A 513 1.19 -10.60 24.01
C ALA A 513 2.07 -11.29 25.07
N SER A 514 2.80 -12.34 24.69
CA SER A 514 3.54 -13.18 25.62
C SER A 514 4.73 -12.44 26.25
N ASP A 515 5.11 -12.82 27.48
CA ASP A 515 6.35 -12.35 28.11
C ASP A 515 7.60 -12.73 27.28
N ALA A 516 7.50 -13.73 26.39
CA ALA A 516 8.58 -14.10 25.50
C ALA A 516 8.81 -13.04 24.41
N ASP A 517 7.74 -12.55 23.77
CA ASP A 517 7.80 -11.55 22.71
C ASP A 517 8.44 -10.26 23.23
N LYS A 518 8.02 -9.80 24.41
CA LYS A 518 8.62 -8.63 25.08
C LYS A 518 10.12 -8.82 25.31
N LYS A 519 10.52 -9.98 25.85
CA LYS A 519 11.93 -10.28 26.07
C LYS A 519 12.72 -10.31 24.77
N ILE A 520 12.17 -10.89 23.70
CA ILE A 520 12.82 -10.94 22.39
C ILE A 520 13.02 -9.51 21.86
N VAL A 521 11.96 -8.70 21.85
CA VAL A 521 11.97 -7.31 21.35
C VAL A 521 12.94 -6.44 22.14
N GLU A 522 12.87 -6.48 23.48
CA GLU A 522 13.77 -5.75 24.37
C GLU A 522 15.22 -6.22 24.21
N GLN A 523 15.44 -7.52 23.97
CA GLN A 523 16.77 -8.07 23.76
C GLN A 523 17.39 -7.56 22.45
N VAL A 524 16.61 -7.45 21.36
CA VAL A 524 17.11 -6.84 20.11
C VAL A 524 17.53 -5.39 20.33
N LEU A 525 16.72 -4.59 21.05
CA LEU A 525 17.06 -3.19 21.34
C LEU A 525 18.29 -3.08 22.25
N THR A 526 18.40 -3.95 23.25
CA THR A 526 19.57 -4.03 24.14
C THR A 526 20.84 -4.33 23.36
N ASP A 527 20.74 -5.23 22.37
CA ASP A 527 21.85 -5.66 21.53
C ASP A 527 22.00 -4.84 20.23
N LYS A 528 21.31 -3.70 20.10
CA LYS A 528 21.34 -2.88 18.88
C LYS A 528 22.75 -2.44 18.51
N SER A 529 23.60 -2.14 19.50
CA SER A 529 25.00 -1.80 19.26
C SER A 529 25.83 -2.97 18.72
N LEU A 530 25.46 -4.22 19.06
CA LEU A 530 26.07 -5.42 18.49
C LEU A 530 25.61 -5.62 17.04
N LEU A 531 24.33 -5.41 16.75
CA LEU A 531 23.81 -5.41 15.37
C LEU A 531 24.54 -4.39 14.49
N GLN A 532 24.75 -3.17 14.99
CA GLN A 532 25.56 -2.15 14.32
C GLN A 532 27.01 -2.62 14.09
N ALA A 533 27.64 -3.20 15.13
CA ALA A 533 28.99 -3.71 15.03
C ALA A 533 29.13 -4.87 14.04
N ASP A 534 28.13 -5.75 13.96
CA ASP A 534 28.10 -6.85 13.00
C ASP A 534 28.03 -6.31 11.56
N LEU A 535 27.16 -5.35 11.29
CA LEU A 535 27.04 -4.76 9.96
C LEU A 535 28.30 -3.98 9.58
N ILE A 536 28.84 -3.15 10.48
CA ILE A 536 30.12 -2.46 10.29
C ILE A 536 31.25 -3.46 10.01
N HIS A 537 31.27 -4.62 10.69
CA HIS A 537 32.26 -5.64 10.42
C HIS A 537 32.10 -6.22 9.01
N LEU A 538 30.87 -6.59 8.64
CA LEU A 538 30.57 -7.16 7.34
C LEU A 538 30.89 -6.19 6.19
N THR A 539 30.59 -4.89 6.34
CA THR A 539 30.82 -3.88 5.28
C THR A 539 32.23 -3.30 5.28
N ASP A 540 32.84 -3.04 6.44
CA ASP A 540 34.08 -2.26 6.49
C ASP A 540 35.32 -3.13 6.73
N LYS A 541 35.15 -4.35 7.26
CA LYS A 541 36.26 -5.30 7.50
C LYS A 541 36.33 -6.40 6.46
N ILE A 542 35.18 -6.85 5.95
CA ILE A 542 35.09 -7.85 4.89
C ILE A 542 34.87 -7.15 3.54
N GLY A 543 33.89 -6.25 3.46
CA GLY A 543 33.60 -5.49 2.25
C GLY A 543 32.72 -6.25 1.26
N PRO A 544 32.81 -5.90 -0.03
CA PRO A 544 32.03 -6.58 -1.07
C PRO A 544 32.36 -8.07 -1.12
N ARG A 545 31.32 -8.88 -1.27
CA ARG A 545 31.39 -10.33 -1.03
C ARG A 545 30.72 -11.11 -2.16
N MET A 546 31.19 -10.85 -3.38
CA MET A 546 30.81 -11.55 -4.61
C MET A 546 30.88 -13.07 -4.48
N THR A 547 29.94 -13.79 -5.09
CA THR A 547 29.91 -15.26 -5.08
C THR A 547 31.20 -15.89 -5.63
N GLY A 548 31.83 -16.72 -4.81
CA GLY A 548 33.12 -17.36 -5.10
C GLY A 548 34.36 -16.52 -4.78
N SER A 549 34.18 -15.32 -4.20
CA SER A 549 35.30 -14.48 -3.74
C SER A 549 35.88 -14.98 -2.40
N PRO A 550 37.16 -14.66 -2.12
CA PRO A 550 37.72 -14.85 -0.77
C PRO A 550 36.94 -14.13 0.32
N GLN A 551 36.36 -12.96 0.00
CA GLN A 551 35.57 -12.14 0.92
C GLN A 551 34.27 -12.84 1.33
N LEU A 552 33.56 -13.47 0.39
CA LEU A 552 32.37 -14.26 0.73
C LEU A 552 32.74 -15.45 1.63
N LYS A 553 33.83 -16.18 1.31
CA LYS A 553 34.31 -17.25 2.18
C LYS A 553 34.63 -16.75 3.60
N GLN A 554 35.28 -15.59 3.71
CA GLN A 554 35.53 -14.93 4.99
C GLN A 554 34.22 -14.55 5.70
N ALA A 555 33.21 -14.06 4.97
CA ALA A 555 31.88 -13.76 5.51
C ALA A 555 31.18 -15.03 6.02
N ASN A 556 31.22 -16.13 5.26
CA ASN A 556 30.64 -17.41 5.70
C ASN A 556 31.33 -17.90 6.97
N GLU A 557 32.66 -17.82 7.05
CA GLU A 557 33.43 -18.22 8.23
C GLU A 557 33.13 -17.33 9.45
N TRP A 558 33.06 -16.02 9.23
CA TRP A 558 32.70 -15.04 10.24
C TRP A 558 31.28 -15.29 10.77
N ALA A 559 30.29 -15.46 9.90
CA ALA A 559 28.91 -15.72 10.29
C ALA A 559 28.76 -17.05 11.05
N ALA A 560 29.41 -18.12 10.58
CA ALA A 560 29.48 -19.38 11.33
C ALA A 560 30.16 -19.20 12.70
N GLY A 561 31.16 -18.33 12.78
CA GLY A 561 31.80 -17.91 14.03
C GLY A 561 30.83 -17.20 14.97
N GLN A 562 30.02 -16.26 14.46
CA GLN A 562 28.98 -15.57 15.24
C GLN A 562 27.97 -16.57 15.81
N PHE A 563 27.46 -17.49 14.98
CA PHE A 563 26.52 -18.51 15.44
C PHE A 563 27.13 -19.46 16.48
N LYS A 564 28.39 -19.87 16.33
CA LYS A 564 29.11 -20.68 17.33
C LYS A 564 29.31 -19.93 18.64
N ALA A 565 29.67 -18.64 18.58
CA ALA A 565 29.88 -17.80 19.76
C ALA A 565 28.57 -17.59 20.55
N LEU A 566 27.44 -17.59 19.87
CA LEU A 566 26.10 -17.56 20.48
C LEU A 566 25.68 -18.92 21.06
N GLY A 567 26.40 -20.01 20.78
CA GLY A 567 26.07 -21.35 21.27
C GLY A 567 24.93 -22.04 20.50
N LEU A 568 24.67 -21.64 19.24
CA LEU A 568 23.72 -22.37 18.41
C LEU A 568 24.21 -23.80 18.12
N SER A 569 23.26 -24.69 17.88
CA SER A 569 23.51 -26.07 17.48
C SER A 569 23.64 -26.19 15.96
N ASN A 570 24.16 -27.33 15.49
CA ASN A 570 24.28 -27.68 14.07
C ASN A 570 24.89 -26.55 13.20
N VAL A 571 25.88 -25.82 13.73
CA VAL A 571 26.52 -24.73 12.98
C VAL A 571 27.49 -25.30 11.95
N HIS A 572 27.13 -25.20 10.68
CA HIS A 572 27.93 -25.73 9.58
C HIS A 572 27.77 -24.91 8.30
N GLN A 573 28.66 -25.19 7.35
CA GLN A 573 28.64 -24.62 6.01
C GLN A 573 28.29 -25.72 5.02
N GLU A 574 27.30 -25.48 4.18
CA GLU A 574 26.81 -26.42 3.19
C GLU A 574 27.44 -26.11 1.81
N PRO A 575 28.40 -26.92 1.33
CA PRO A 575 29.12 -26.62 0.10
C PRO A 575 28.26 -26.88 -1.14
N TRP A 576 28.41 -26.06 -2.16
CA TRP A 576 27.99 -26.29 -3.53
C TRP A 576 29.02 -25.65 -4.48
N LYS A 577 28.94 -25.95 -5.79
CA LYS A 577 30.00 -25.62 -6.74
C LYS A 577 29.55 -24.64 -7.80
N ILE A 578 30.44 -23.71 -8.14
CA ILE A 578 30.33 -22.83 -9.30
C ILE A 578 31.45 -23.12 -10.31
N ALA A 579 31.20 -22.85 -11.59
CA ALA A 579 32.14 -23.17 -12.66
C ALA A 579 33.44 -22.36 -12.59
N SER A 580 33.36 -21.08 -12.21
CA SER A 580 34.51 -20.21 -11.93
C SER A 580 34.08 -19.00 -11.10
N SER A 581 34.94 -18.52 -10.20
CA SER A 581 34.76 -17.18 -9.61
C SER A 581 35.30 -16.11 -10.56
N TRP A 582 34.80 -14.89 -10.40
CA TRP A 582 35.20 -13.73 -11.17
C TRP A 582 35.59 -12.58 -10.25
N THR A 583 36.62 -11.83 -10.63
CA THR A 583 37.07 -10.63 -9.91
C THR A 583 37.20 -9.49 -10.89
N ARG A 584 36.55 -8.37 -10.58
CA ARG A 584 36.64 -7.12 -11.33
C ARG A 584 38.06 -6.56 -11.31
N GLY A 585 38.45 -5.92 -12.41
CA GLY A 585 39.70 -5.15 -12.49
C GLY A 585 39.73 -3.96 -11.53
N GLN A 586 40.81 -3.18 -11.56
CA GLN A 586 40.95 -2.01 -10.68
C GLN A 586 39.80 -1.00 -10.89
N GLY A 587 39.37 -0.34 -9.80
CA GLY A 587 38.22 0.57 -9.82
C GLY A 587 36.93 -0.15 -10.21
N THR A 588 36.22 0.35 -11.22
CA THR A 588 34.99 -0.25 -11.74
C THR A 588 35.26 -1.41 -12.72
N GLY A 589 36.53 -1.72 -13.00
CA GLY A 589 36.95 -2.74 -13.96
C GLY A 589 36.70 -2.34 -15.43
N ALA A 590 36.25 -1.12 -15.69
CA ALA A 590 36.05 -0.62 -17.04
C ALA A 590 36.30 0.89 -17.12
N TRP A 591 36.83 1.36 -18.23
CA TRP A 591 36.86 2.78 -18.57
C TRP A 591 36.66 2.96 -20.06
N GLY A 592 36.16 4.12 -20.46
CA GLY A 592 36.06 4.44 -21.86
C GLY A 592 35.73 5.90 -22.13
N ARG A 593 35.84 6.28 -23.39
CA ARG A 593 35.50 7.63 -23.86
C ARG A 593 35.02 7.59 -25.29
N ILE A 594 34.12 8.50 -25.62
CA ILE A 594 33.82 8.87 -27.00
C ILE A 594 35.02 9.67 -27.51
N THR A 595 35.50 9.35 -28.72
CA THR A 595 36.61 10.04 -29.40
C THR A 595 36.14 10.88 -30.59
N SER A 596 34.96 10.59 -31.13
CA SER A 596 34.30 11.33 -32.21
C SER A 596 32.79 11.16 -32.10
N PRO A 597 31.95 12.19 -32.35
CA PRO A 597 32.28 13.51 -32.94
C PRO A 597 32.93 14.52 -31.97
N ALA A 598 32.83 14.28 -30.66
CA ALA A 598 33.47 15.08 -29.62
C ALA A 598 33.99 14.18 -28.50
N VAL A 599 35.05 14.62 -27.82
CA VAL A 599 35.64 13.85 -26.73
C VAL A 599 34.77 13.96 -25.48
N HIS A 600 34.28 12.82 -24.99
CA HIS A 600 33.50 12.71 -23.75
C HIS A 600 33.90 11.45 -22.99
N GLU A 601 34.20 11.57 -21.70
CA GLU A 601 34.44 10.41 -20.84
C GLU A 601 33.14 9.65 -20.59
N LEU A 602 33.24 8.33 -20.49
CA LEU A 602 32.14 7.42 -20.15
C LEU A 602 32.38 6.82 -18.77
N ASN A 603 31.34 6.86 -17.93
CA ASN A 603 31.35 6.17 -16.65
C ASN A 603 30.85 4.74 -16.86
N LEU A 604 31.77 3.79 -16.68
CA LEU A 604 31.56 2.37 -17.00
C LEU A 604 31.88 1.49 -15.81
N ALA A 605 31.13 0.40 -15.66
CA ALA A 605 31.49 -0.72 -14.79
C ALA A 605 31.43 -2.04 -15.55
N ALA A 606 32.46 -2.88 -15.41
CA ALA A 606 32.47 -4.20 -16.04
C ALA A 606 31.24 -5.02 -15.59
N ALA A 607 30.57 -5.71 -16.50
CA ALA A 607 29.52 -6.63 -16.08
C ALA A 607 30.15 -7.88 -15.46
N ALA A 608 29.55 -8.47 -14.43
CA ALA A 608 30.14 -9.62 -13.75
C ALA A 608 30.21 -10.83 -14.70
N TRP A 609 31.29 -11.63 -14.58
CA TRP A 609 31.66 -12.70 -15.53
C TRP A 609 31.89 -12.23 -16.98
N SER A 610 32.08 -10.93 -17.21
CA SER A 610 32.53 -10.41 -18.51
C SER A 610 33.92 -10.94 -18.89
N ALA A 611 34.14 -11.20 -20.18
CA ALA A 611 35.50 -11.31 -20.72
C ALA A 611 36.23 -9.96 -20.63
N SER A 612 37.56 -10.00 -20.60
CA SER A 612 38.40 -8.80 -20.68
C SER A 612 38.68 -8.41 -22.13
N THR A 613 38.86 -7.11 -22.40
CA THR A 613 39.42 -6.65 -23.67
C THR A 613 40.91 -6.97 -23.74
N LYS A 614 41.47 -7.01 -24.96
CA LYS A 614 42.92 -7.16 -25.18
C LYS A 614 43.60 -5.79 -25.13
N GLY A 615 43.53 -5.12 -23.98
CA GLY A 615 43.88 -3.71 -23.81
C GLY A 615 42.81 -2.76 -24.35
N THR A 616 43.17 -1.49 -24.55
CA THR A 616 42.25 -0.47 -25.07
C THR A 616 41.81 -0.80 -26.49
N LEU A 617 40.51 -1.02 -26.65
CA LEU A 617 39.88 -1.22 -27.94
C LEU A 617 39.34 0.09 -28.47
N ARG A 618 39.61 0.40 -29.74
CA ARG A 618 39.03 1.54 -30.45
C ARG A 618 38.14 1.03 -31.58
N GLY A 619 36.94 1.58 -31.72
CA GLY A 619 36.08 1.27 -32.85
C GLY A 619 34.76 2.03 -32.88
N THR A 620 34.00 1.78 -33.94
CA THR A 620 32.69 2.36 -34.18
C THR A 620 31.66 1.80 -33.20
N VAL A 621 30.84 2.69 -32.63
CA VAL A 621 29.69 2.34 -31.80
C VAL A 621 28.49 2.02 -32.69
N VAL A 622 27.91 0.84 -32.51
CA VAL A 622 26.73 0.36 -33.25
C VAL A 622 25.56 0.22 -32.29
N GLY A 623 24.53 1.05 -32.47
CA GLY A 623 23.27 0.94 -31.74
C GLY A 623 22.42 -0.23 -32.22
N VAL A 624 22.07 -1.12 -31.29
CA VAL A 624 21.19 -2.26 -31.51
C VAL A 624 19.96 -2.08 -30.62
N PRO A 625 18.84 -1.53 -31.14
CA PRO A 625 17.60 -1.40 -30.40
C PRO A 625 17.00 -2.80 -30.27
N VAL A 626 16.95 -3.35 -29.06
CA VAL A 626 16.38 -4.68 -28.82
C VAL A 626 15.23 -4.58 -27.85
N GLY A 627 14.03 -4.94 -28.33
CA GLY A 627 12.86 -5.34 -27.56
C GLY A 627 12.47 -6.80 -27.80
N SER A 628 13.01 -7.45 -28.84
CA SER A 628 12.81 -8.89 -29.12
C SER A 628 13.97 -9.51 -29.90
N VAL A 629 14.07 -10.85 -29.91
CA VAL A 629 15.13 -11.60 -30.62
C VAL A 629 15.08 -11.37 -32.15
N ASP A 630 13.89 -11.12 -32.70
CA ASP A 630 13.73 -10.90 -34.15
C ASP A 630 14.39 -9.57 -34.60
N GLU A 631 14.44 -8.58 -33.73
CA GLU A 631 15.09 -7.28 -33.98
C GLU A 631 16.63 -7.39 -34.06
N LEU A 632 17.20 -8.52 -33.65
CA LEU A 632 18.63 -8.81 -33.81
C LEU A 632 18.99 -9.24 -35.23
N GLN A 633 18.06 -9.86 -35.98
CA GLN A 633 18.36 -10.44 -37.30
C GLN A 633 18.96 -9.46 -38.32
N PRO A 634 18.53 -8.18 -38.41
CA PRO A 634 19.13 -7.19 -39.30
C PRO A 634 20.63 -6.93 -39.05
N TYR A 635 21.13 -7.28 -37.86
CA TYR A 635 22.52 -7.10 -37.44
C TYR A 635 23.41 -8.32 -37.69
N LYS A 636 22.85 -9.42 -38.18
CA LYS A 636 23.60 -10.65 -38.45
C LYS A 636 24.74 -10.39 -39.45
N GLY A 637 25.95 -10.81 -39.09
CA GLY A 637 27.20 -10.60 -39.81
C GLY A 637 27.77 -9.18 -39.70
N LYS A 638 27.19 -8.28 -38.91
CA LYS A 638 27.56 -6.85 -38.86
C LYS A 638 28.21 -6.41 -37.56
N LEU A 639 28.14 -7.19 -36.48
CA LEU A 639 28.63 -6.75 -35.18
C LEU A 639 30.07 -7.21 -34.87
N LYS A 640 30.69 -8.00 -35.77
CA LYS A 640 32.03 -8.54 -35.56
C LYS A 640 33.07 -7.45 -35.29
N GLY A 641 33.63 -7.43 -34.09
CA GLY A 641 34.63 -6.45 -33.66
C GLY A 641 34.09 -5.05 -33.36
N ALA A 642 32.76 -4.85 -33.38
CA ALA A 642 32.14 -3.56 -33.08
C ALA A 642 32.01 -3.32 -31.56
N ILE A 643 31.84 -2.05 -31.19
CA ILE A 643 31.37 -1.66 -29.86
C ILE A 643 29.84 -1.57 -29.95
N VAL A 644 29.13 -2.50 -29.34
CA VAL A 644 27.67 -2.58 -29.43
C VAL A 644 27.04 -1.80 -28.29
N LEU A 645 26.10 -0.90 -28.59
CA LEU A 645 25.23 -0.24 -27.63
C LEU A 645 23.87 -0.94 -27.65
N LEU A 646 23.57 -1.70 -26.60
CA LEU A 646 22.49 -2.69 -26.61
C LEU A 646 21.23 -2.19 -25.87
N GLY A 647 20.09 -2.15 -26.56
CA GLY A 647 18.78 -1.69 -26.04
C GLY A 647 18.53 -0.19 -26.22
N ARG A 648 17.28 0.29 -26.23
CA ARG A 648 16.98 1.74 -26.22
C ARG A 648 16.86 2.25 -24.77
N PRO A 649 17.19 3.52 -24.48
CA PRO A 649 16.97 4.09 -23.15
C PRO A 649 15.46 4.14 -22.83
N ARG A 650 15.09 3.84 -21.58
CA ARG A 650 13.71 3.97 -21.10
C ARG A 650 13.40 5.43 -20.72
N ASP A 651 12.12 5.80 -20.82
CA ASP A 651 11.62 7.10 -20.35
C ASP A 651 11.72 7.21 -18.82
N MET A 652 11.87 8.44 -18.32
CA MET A 652 12.00 8.73 -16.88
C MET A 652 10.63 8.66 -16.20
N GLU A 653 10.44 7.76 -15.25
CA GLU A 653 9.21 7.71 -14.45
C GLU A 653 9.29 8.62 -13.20
N PRO A 654 8.15 9.23 -12.77
CA PRO A 654 8.07 9.99 -11.54
C PRO A 654 8.27 9.09 -10.29
N PRO A 655 8.54 9.70 -9.10
CA PRO A 655 8.80 8.96 -7.87
C PRO A 655 7.67 7.98 -7.53
N LYS A 656 8.05 6.74 -7.23
CA LYS A 656 7.14 5.60 -7.03
C LYS A 656 6.59 5.58 -5.59
N ASN A 657 5.29 5.28 -5.46
CA ASN A 657 4.59 5.05 -4.19
C ASN A 657 4.79 3.57 -3.77
N PRO A 658 5.48 3.23 -2.66
CA PRO A 658 5.77 1.84 -2.31
C PRO A 658 4.56 0.95 -1.99
N LEU A 659 3.41 1.55 -1.68
CA LEU A 659 2.16 0.81 -1.53
C LEU A 659 1.35 0.71 -2.82
N ALA A 660 1.40 1.73 -3.70
CA ALA A 660 0.64 1.78 -4.97
C ALA A 660 1.44 1.42 -6.23
N THR A 661 2.75 1.17 -6.09
CA THR A 661 3.58 0.68 -7.17
C THR A 661 3.81 -0.79 -6.89
N PRO A 662 3.24 -1.72 -7.69
CA PRO A 662 3.90 -3.00 -7.86
C PRO A 662 5.37 -2.68 -8.11
N TRP A 663 6.29 -3.29 -7.37
CA TRP A 663 7.67 -3.36 -7.84
C TRP A 663 7.57 -3.77 -9.30
N ASP A 664 8.07 -2.89 -10.17
CA ASP A 664 7.89 -2.75 -11.61
C ASP A 664 7.20 -3.92 -12.34
N ASP A 665 6.55 -3.65 -13.47
CA ASP A 665 6.12 -4.69 -14.41
C ASP A 665 7.32 -5.63 -14.82
N ASP A 666 8.55 -5.23 -14.47
CA ASP A 666 9.81 -5.97 -14.56
C ASP A 666 10.24 -6.80 -13.31
N ALA A 667 9.66 -6.67 -12.12
CA ALA A 667 10.13 -7.33 -10.88
C ALA A 667 9.44 -8.66 -10.54
N ILE A 668 8.25 -8.93 -11.09
CA ILE A 668 7.79 -10.28 -11.46
C ILE A 668 6.90 -10.15 -12.72
N PRO A 669 7.02 -11.06 -13.69
CA PRO A 669 6.09 -11.27 -14.80
C PRO A 669 4.61 -11.47 -14.47
N VAL A 670 3.93 -10.45 -13.96
CA VAL A 670 2.46 -10.44 -13.96
C VAL A 670 1.84 -9.05 -14.13
N ALA A 671 2.52 -8.12 -14.79
CA ALA A 671 1.85 -6.97 -15.39
C ALA A 671 2.31 -6.79 -16.83
N ARG A 672 1.32 -6.71 -17.72
CA ARG A 672 1.54 -6.63 -19.16
C ARG A 672 2.29 -5.32 -19.49
N PRO A 673 3.33 -5.36 -20.33
CA PRO A 673 3.68 -4.20 -21.15
C PRO A 673 2.45 -3.79 -21.99
N LYS A 674 2.51 -2.66 -22.69
CA LYS A 674 1.48 -2.17 -23.65
C LYS A 674 1.06 -3.16 -24.78
N SER A 675 1.43 -4.44 -24.73
CA SER A 675 1.02 -5.49 -25.65
C SER A 675 0.21 -6.59 -24.96
N ASP A 676 -0.84 -7.06 -25.62
CA ASP A 676 -1.87 -8.01 -25.16
C ASP A 676 -1.39 -9.44 -24.79
N LYS A 677 -0.09 -9.66 -24.59
CA LYS A 677 0.48 -10.97 -24.24
C LYS A 677 1.01 -10.93 -22.80
N PRO A 678 0.65 -11.89 -21.92
CA PRO A 678 1.22 -11.98 -20.57
C PRO A 678 2.76 -12.02 -20.64
N PHE A 679 3.45 -11.40 -19.67
CA PHE A 679 4.91 -11.45 -19.58
C PHE A 679 5.32 -12.89 -19.27
N ASP A 680 5.67 -13.64 -20.31
CA ASP A 680 6.10 -15.04 -20.21
C ASP A 680 7.56 -15.03 -19.76
N TYR A 681 7.85 -15.31 -18.47
CA TYR A 681 9.22 -15.33 -17.93
C TYR A 681 10.09 -16.32 -18.68
N ARG A 682 9.54 -17.47 -19.10
CA ARG A 682 10.25 -18.40 -20.00
C ARG A 682 10.52 -17.77 -21.35
N ALA A 683 9.61 -16.99 -21.95
CA ALA A 683 9.90 -16.24 -23.18
C ALA A 683 10.98 -15.17 -22.95
N TYR A 684 10.90 -14.40 -21.87
CA TYR A 684 11.91 -13.42 -21.50
C TYR A 684 13.29 -14.06 -21.31
N ARG A 685 13.36 -15.16 -20.55
CA ARG A 685 14.58 -15.94 -20.35
C ARG A 685 15.06 -16.55 -21.66
N ARG A 686 14.16 -17.08 -22.49
CA ARG A 686 14.50 -17.54 -23.86
C ARG A 686 15.05 -16.40 -24.70
N ASN A 687 14.50 -15.19 -24.58
CA ASN A 687 14.93 -14.01 -25.32
C ASN A 687 16.31 -13.55 -24.88
N ILE A 688 16.57 -13.44 -23.57
CA ILE A 688 17.92 -13.13 -23.05
C ILE A 688 18.93 -14.19 -23.48
N VAL A 689 18.59 -15.47 -23.34
CA VAL A 689 19.50 -16.56 -23.75
C VAL A 689 19.75 -16.52 -25.26
N ALA A 690 18.74 -16.23 -26.06
CA ALA A 690 18.87 -16.09 -27.51
C ALA A 690 19.68 -14.84 -27.90
N GLU A 691 19.49 -13.72 -27.21
CA GLU A 691 20.27 -12.49 -27.39
C GLU A 691 21.74 -12.72 -27.05
N MET A 692 22.03 -13.30 -25.88
CA MET A 692 23.39 -13.66 -25.49
C MET A 692 24.04 -14.63 -26.50
N LYS A 693 23.27 -15.61 -26.99
CA LYS A 693 23.74 -16.55 -28.03
C LYS A 693 24.03 -15.83 -29.35
N PHE A 694 23.15 -14.94 -29.78
CA PHE A 694 23.32 -14.15 -31.00
C PHE A 694 24.57 -13.28 -30.91
N LEU A 695 24.73 -12.53 -29.81
CA LEU A 695 25.92 -11.72 -29.57
C LEU A 695 27.19 -12.58 -29.54
N ALA A 696 27.16 -13.76 -28.93
CA ALA A 696 28.29 -14.69 -28.93
C ALA A 696 28.68 -15.16 -30.35
N GLU A 697 27.69 -15.43 -31.22
CA GLU A 697 27.92 -15.82 -32.62
C GLU A 697 28.47 -14.67 -33.47
N GLU A 698 27.98 -13.45 -33.25
CA GLU A 698 28.38 -12.24 -33.96
C GLU A 698 29.78 -11.73 -33.55
N LYS A 699 30.24 -12.06 -32.34
CA LYS A 699 31.57 -11.72 -31.81
C LYS A 699 31.83 -10.20 -31.79
N PRO A 700 30.99 -9.40 -31.10
CA PRO A 700 31.30 -8.01 -30.83
C PRO A 700 32.57 -7.90 -30.00
N ALA A 701 33.27 -6.79 -30.15
CA ALA A 701 34.44 -6.50 -29.34
C ALA A 701 34.04 -6.14 -27.91
N VAL A 702 33.01 -5.30 -27.77
CA VAL A 702 32.46 -4.84 -26.49
C VAL A 702 30.94 -4.72 -26.62
N VAL A 703 30.21 -5.01 -25.55
CA VAL A 703 28.76 -4.74 -25.41
C VAL A 703 28.52 -3.78 -24.24
N LEU A 704 27.94 -2.62 -24.53
CA LEU A 704 27.57 -1.59 -23.58
C LEU A 704 26.08 -1.69 -23.24
N ILE A 705 25.76 -1.80 -21.96
CA ILE A 705 24.41 -1.99 -21.42
C ILE A 705 24.05 -0.78 -20.56
N ALA A 706 22.79 -0.34 -20.59
CA ALA A 706 22.36 0.78 -19.75
C ALA A 706 22.37 0.40 -18.28
N SER A 707 22.88 1.29 -17.43
CA SER A 707 22.53 1.33 -16.02
C SER A 707 21.05 1.68 -15.90
N ASP A 708 20.32 0.94 -15.08
CA ASP A 708 18.95 1.27 -14.66
C ASP A 708 18.95 2.32 -13.53
N LYS A 709 20.13 2.70 -13.03
CA LYS A 709 20.32 3.72 -11.99
C LYS A 709 20.53 5.10 -12.60
N MET A 710 20.24 6.12 -11.79
CA MET A 710 20.29 7.54 -12.15
C MET A 710 21.32 8.30 -11.30
N TYR A 711 21.59 9.56 -11.64
CA TYR A 711 22.46 10.46 -10.89
C TYR A 711 23.94 10.03 -10.90
N GLY A 712 24.38 9.47 -12.03
CA GLY A 712 25.76 8.99 -12.22
C GLY A 712 26.07 7.66 -11.55
N LEU A 713 25.04 6.92 -11.10
CA LEU A 713 25.19 5.60 -10.51
C LEU A 713 25.36 4.51 -11.59
N GLU A 714 26.31 3.61 -11.37
CA GLU A 714 26.48 2.41 -12.19
C GLU A 714 25.63 1.27 -11.63
N ASN A 715 25.14 0.41 -12.52
CA ASN A 715 24.44 -0.80 -12.14
C ASN A 715 25.41 -1.99 -12.07
N MET A 716 25.04 -3.00 -11.29
CA MET A 716 25.71 -4.28 -11.20
C MET A 716 24.75 -5.40 -11.56
N SER A 717 25.18 -6.21 -12.51
CA SER A 717 24.52 -7.46 -12.84
C SER A 717 25.50 -8.42 -13.50
N THR A 718 25.04 -9.65 -13.71
CA THR A 718 25.86 -10.73 -14.29
C THR A 718 25.55 -10.97 -15.77
N LEU A 719 26.60 -11.22 -16.56
CA LEU A 719 26.47 -11.80 -17.90
C LEU A 719 26.36 -13.33 -17.87
N SER A 720 26.47 -13.94 -16.70
CA SER A 720 26.49 -15.40 -16.54
C SER A 720 25.92 -15.84 -15.18
N ARG A 721 24.72 -16.41 -15.21
CA ARG A 721 24.12 -17.06 -14.03
C ARG A 721 24.66 -18.47 -13.75
N GLU A 722 25.44 -19.01 -14.69
CA GLU A 722 26.13 -20.31 -14.56
C GLU A 722 27.61 -20.16 -14.14
N TYR A 723 28.04 -18.94 -13.81
CA TYR A 723 29.40 -18.66 -13.36
C TYR A 723 30.49 -19.02 -14.38
N LYS A 724 30.15 -18.95 -15.67
CA LYS A 724 31.07 -19.17 -16.81
C LYS A 724 31.43 -17.84 -17.45
N GLN A 725 32.66 -17.71 -17.94
CA GLN A 725 33.09 -16.53 -18.69
C GLN A 725 32.15 -16.26 -19.89
N ALA A 726 31.66 -15.02 -19.99
CA ALA A 726 30.86 -14.58 -21.12
C ALA A 726 31.68 -14.61 -22.43
N ALA A 727 31.00 -14.82 -23.56
CA ALA A 727 31.65 -14.93 -24.87
C ALA A 727 32.25 -13.61 -25.39
N TYR A 728 31.86 -12.48 -24.82
CA TYR A 728 32.27 -11.13 -25.18
C TYR A 728 32.55 -10.30 -23.92
N ALA A 729 33.25 -9.18 -24.11
CA ALA A 729 33.44 -8.19 -23.06
C ALA A 729 32.18 -7.31 -22.96
N GLY A 730 31.69 -7.04 -21.76
CA GLY A 730 30.54 -6.18 -21.55
C GLY A 730 30.64 -5.30 -20.30
N ALA A 731 30.05 -4.12 -20.37
CA ALA A 731 30.06 -3.13 -19.30
C ALA A 731 28.72 -2.37 -19.21
N PHE A 732 28.33 -2.02 -17.99
CA PHE A 732 27.24 -1.10 -17.71
C PHE A 732 27.73 0.34 -17.87
N VAL A 733 26.90 1.19 -18.48
CA VAL A 733 27.14 2.62 -18.69
C VAL A 733 26.12 3.40 -17.87
N THR A 734 26.51 4.46 -17.17
CA THR A 734 25.56 5.32 -16.46
C THR A 734 24.44 5.80 -17.40
N GLY A 735 23.21 5.95 -16.88
CA GLY A 735 22.05 6.29 -17.72
C GLY A 735 22.23 7.59 -18.51
N GLU A 736 22.96 8.55 -17.96
CA GLU A 736 23.31 9.81 -18.61
C GLU A 736 24.24 9.62 -19.82
N SER A 737 25.36 8.90 -19.63
CA SER A 737 26.32 8.58 -20.70
C SER A 737 25.69 7.67 -21.76
N TYR A 738 24.84 6.73 -21.34
CA TYR A 738 24.12 5.82 -22.24
C TYR A 738 23.14 6.57 -23.17
N ARG A 739 22.35 7.49 -22.61
CA ARG A 739 21.45 8.35 -23.41
C ARG A 739 22.21 9.30 -24.32
N GLN A 740 23.37 9.79 -23.89
CA GLN A 740 24.26 10.60 -24.73
C GLN A 740 24.76 9.80 -25.94
N LEU A 741 25.24 8.57 -25.72
CA LEU A 741 25.69 7.68 -26.80
C LEU A 741 24.58 7.44 -27.84
N TRP A 742 23.34 7.17 -27.41
CA TRP A 742 22.22 6.99 -28.33
C TRP A 742 21.91 8.23 -29.16
N ARG A 743 21.89 9.43 -28.55
CA ARG A 743 21.70 10.68 -29.31
C ARG A 743 22.80 10.89 -30.36
N LEU A 744 24.05 10.57 -30.02
CA LEU A 744 25.17 10.70 -30.95
C LEU A 744 25.10 9.67 -32.08
N VAL A 745 24.74 8.41 -31.77
CA VAL A 745 24.58 7.34 -32.77
C VAL A 745 23.42 7.64 -33.73
N ASP A 746 22.32 8.23 -33.23
CA ASP A 746 21.19 8.64 -34.07
C ASP A 746 21.56 9.83 -35.00
N ASP A 747 22.50 10.69 -34.59
CA ASP A 747 22.95 11.87 -35.36
C ASP A 747 24.06 11.54 -36.37
N GLY A 748 24.85 10.49 -36.14
CA GLY A 748 25.88 10.05 -37.08
C GLY A 748 26.87 9.03 -36.52
N PRO A 749 27.98 8.75 -37.24
CA PRO A 749 29.00 7.82 -36.79
C PRO A 749 29.66 8.26 -35.48
N VAL A 750 29.78 7.32 -34.54
CA VAL A 750 30.44 7.54 -33.23
C VAL A 750 31.61 6.57 -33.10
N GLU A 751 32.76 7.09 -32.68
CA GLU A 751 33.96 6.29 -32.39
C GLU A 751 34.27 6.36 -30.89
N ALA A 752 34.51 5.21 -30.26
CA ALA A 752 34.83 5.14 -28.83
C ALA A 752 36.09 4.30 -28.57
N GLU A 753 36.75 4.59 -27.45
CA GLU A 753 37.80 3.79 -26.86
C GLU A 753 37.30 3.18 -25.56
N ILE A 754 37.39 1.85 -25.41
CA ILE A 754 36.90 1.12 -24.24
C ILE A 754 37.96 0.10 -23.80
N ASN A 755 38.14 -0.04 -22.48
CA ASN A 755 38.91 -1.12 -21.87
C ASN A 755 38.09 -1.75 -20.74
N ILE A 756 38.04 -3.09 -20.71
CA ILE A 756 37.33 -3.88 -19.69
C ILE A 756 38.30 -4.92 -19.14
N GLU A 757 38.40 -4.99 -17.82
CA GLU A 757 39.33 -5.86 -17.10
C GLU A 757 38.59 -6.67 -16.04
N GLY A 758 38.81 -7.98 -16.08
CA GLY A 758 38.42 -8.93 -15.05
C GLY A 758 39.30 -10.18 -15.08
N ALA A 759 39.22 -10.97 -14.02
CA ALA A 759 39.98 -12.21 -13.86
C ALA A 759 39.07 -13.36 -13.42
N PHE A 760 39.40 -14.58 -13.85
CA PHE A 760 38.66 -15.80 -13.48
C PHE A 760 39.54 -16.74 -12.65
N SER A 761 38.92 -17.50 -11.76
CA SER A 761 39.60 -18.61 -11.07
C SER A 761 40.02 -19.72 -12.03
N LYS A 762 41.03 -20.51 -11.63
CA LYS A 762 41.39 -21.74 -12.34
C LYS A 762 40.50 -22.89 -11.87
N GLY A 763 39.44 -23.17 -12.62
CA GLY A 763 38.52 -24.28 -12.37
C GLY A 763 37.40 -23.97 -11.39
N GLU A 764 36.66 -25.02 -11.02
CA GLU A 764 35.49 -24.93 -10.13
C GLU A 764 35.86 -24.36 -8.75
N VAL A 765 34.94 -23.58 -8.19
CA VAL A 765 35.07 -22.99 -6.86
C VAL A 765 33.95 -23.51 -5.97
N GLU A 766 34.30 -23.87 -4.74
CA GLU A 766 33.33 -24.24 -3.71
C GLU A 766 32.83 -22.98 -2.98
N VAL A 767 31.51 -22.88 -2.87
CA VAL A 767 30.76 -21.80 -2.20
C VAL A 767 29.79 -22.43 -1.20
N TYR A 768 29.31 -21.66 -0.21
CA TYR A 768 28.64 -22.24 0.95
C TYR A 768 27.39 -21.46 1.34
N ASN A 769 26.33 -22.17 1.68
CA ASN A 769 25.30 -21.58 2.56
C ASN A 769 25.75 -21.79 4.01
N THR A 770 25.56 -20.80 4.89
CA THR A 770 25.86 -20.92 6.32
C THR A 770 24.59 -21.25 7.09
N VAL A 771 24.58 -22.35 7.85
CA VAL A 771 23.40 -22.86 8.56
C VAL A 771 23.68 -22.96 10.07
N ALA A 772 22.71 -22.59 10.89
CA ALA A 772 22.72 -22.77 12.34
C ALA A 772 21.31 -23.00 12.88
N GLU A 773 21.18 -23.64 14.05
CA GLU A 773 19.88 -24.03 14.62
C GLU A 773 19.75 -23.76 16.11
N ILE A 774 18.54 -23.34 16.51
CA ILE A 774 18.02 -23.49 17.87
C ILE A 774 17.12 -24.73 17.86
N PRO A 775 17.46 -25.81 18.59
CA PRO A 775 16.70 -27.06 18.52
C PRO A 775 15.33 -26.91 19.17
N GLY A 776 14.31 -27.48 18.54
CA GLY A 776 12.96 -27.54 19.08
C GLY A 776 12.87 -28.43 20.32
N SER A 777 12.00 -28.04 21.25
CA SER A 777 11.78 -28.78 22.51
C SER A 777 10.75 -29.91 22.41
N GLU A 778 9.74 -29.76 21.56
CA GLU A 778 8.62 -30.71 21.44
C GLU A 778 8.57 -31.37 20.06
N LYS A 779 8.88 -30.61 19.01
CA LYS A 779 8.83 -30.99 17.59
C LYS A 779 10.16 -30.68 16.90
N PRO A 780 11.30 -31.26 17.34
CA PRO A 780 12.63 -30.93 16.82
C PRO A 780 12.82 -31.22 15.33
N ASP A 781 12.00 -32.12 14.77
CA ASP A 781 12.02 -32.48 13.35
C ASP A 781 11.27 -31.48 12.45
N GLU A 782 10.42 -30.61 13.01
CA GLU A 782 9.71 -29.57 12.27
C GLU A 782 10.51 -28.26 12.35
N VAL A 783 10.58 -27.52 11.23
CA VAL A 783 11.54 -26.41 11.08
C VAL A 783 10.86 -25.10 10.68
N VAL A 784 11.28 -24.00 11.30
CA VAL A 784 11.02 -22.62 10.84
C VAL A 784 12.34 -22.01 10.38
N ILE A 785 12.40 -21.48 9.16
CA ILE A 785 13.63 -20.92 8.59
C ILE A 785 13.56 -19.40 8.59
N LEU A 786 14.61 -18.76 9.12
CA LEU A 786 14.92 -17.35 8.87
C LEU A 786 16.10 -17.26 7.91
N GLY A 787 15.96 -16.44 6.87
CA GLY A 787 16.93 -16.31 5.80
C GLY A 787 17.28 -14.89 5.40
N ALA A 788 18.46 -14.75 4.83
CA ALA A 788 18.94 -13.62 4.04
C ALA A 788 20.10 -14.12 3.16
N HIS A 789 20.50 -13.37 2.14
CA HIS A 789 21.70 -13.73 1.40
C HIS A 789 22.93 -13.00 1.95
N LEU A 790 24.05 -13.71 1.95
CA LEU A 790 25.33 -13.23 2.44
C LEU A 790 26.22 -12.70 1.33
N ASP A 791 26.02 -13.13 0.09
CA ASP A 791 26.74 -12.53 -1.03
C ASP A 791 26.27 -11.11 -1.30
N SER A 792 27.09 -10.35 -2.02
CA SER A 792 26.74 -9.04 -2.53
C SER A 792 27.47 -8.80 -3.85
N TRP A 793 27.03 -7.83 -4.62
CA TRP A 793 27.86 -7.27 -5.67
C TRP A 793 29.10 -6.50 -5.14
N ASP A 794 29.96 -6.02 -6.05
CA ASP A 794 31.35 -5.64 -5.78
C ASP A 794 31.79 -4.19 -6.07
N LEU A 795 30.89 -3.28 -6.44
CA LEU A 795 31.18 -1.84 -6.55
C LEU A 795 30.94 -1.08 -5.24
N GLY A 796 30.00 -1.54 -4.41
CA GLY A 796 29.71 -1.00 -3.08
C GLY A 796 30.31 -1.89 -1.99
N THR A 797 29.67 -1.90 -0.81
CA THR A 797 30.03 -2.80 0.30
C THR A 797 28.95 -3.83 0.63
N GLY A 798 27.86 -3.87 -0.15
CA GLY A 798 26.76 -4.81 0.08
C GLY A 798 26.04 -4.51 1.39
N ALA A 799 25.85 -3.25 1.73
CA ALA A 799 25.35 -2.86 3.05
C ALA A 799 23.85 -3.06 3.14
N THR A 800 23.09 -2.46 2.23
CA THR A 800 21.64 -2.63 2.11
C THR A 800 21.28 -3.86 1.30
N ASP A 801 22.22 -4.41 0.51
CA ASP A 801 22.02 -5.57 -0.35
C ASP A 801 23.16 -6.61 -0.22
N ASN A 802 23.07 -7.58 0.69
CA ASN A 802 22.06 -7.73 1.74
C ASN A 802 22.74 -7.89 3.12
N GLY A 803 23.58 -6.91 3.47
CA GLY A 803 24.23 -6.86 4.77
C GLY A 803 23.22 -6.65 5.90
N THR A 804 22.24 -5.79 5.67
CA THR A 804 21.10 -5.51 6.56
C THR A 804 20.35 -6.79 6.92
N GLY A 805 19.86 -7.56 5.95
CA GLY A 805 19.15 -8.81 6.21
C GLY A 805 20.04 -9.88 6.85
N SER A 806 21.28 -10.05 6.36
CA SER A 806 22.23 -11.00 6.96
C SER A 806 22.49 -10.72 8.45
N THR A 807 22.67 -9.46 8.82
CA THR A 807 22.91 -9.06 10.21
C THR A 807 21.62 -9.05 11.04
N ALA A 808 20.46 -8.79 10.44
CA ALA A 808 19.15 -8.96 11.09
C ALA A 808 18.88 -10.43 11.47
N VAL A 809 19.25 -11.39 10.62
CA VAL A 809 19.16 -12.84 10.92
C VAL A 809 20.06 -13.21 12.12
N ILE A 810 21.30 -12.69 12.16
CA ILE A 810 22.22 -12.90 13.29
C ILE A 810 21.67 -12.26 14.57
N ALA A 811 21.12 -11.04 14.49
CA ALA A 811 20.52 -10.35 15.63
C ALA A 811 19.27 -11.06 16.14
N ALA A 812 18.43 -11.61 15.25
CA ALA A 812 17.29 -12.42 15.63
C ALA A 812 17.73 -13.70 16.36
N ALA A 813 18.74 -14.40 15.85
CA ALA A 813 19.32 -15.58 16.52
C ALA A 813 19.84 -15.24 17.93
N ARG A 814 20.57 -14.12 18.05
CA ARG A 814 21.09 -13.62 19.32
C ARG A 814 19.97 -13.31 20.31
N ALA A 815 18.91 -12.63 19.86
CA ALA A 815 17.78 -12.27 20.71
C ALA A 815 17.01 -13.50 21.21
N LEU A 816 16.78 -14.49 20.35
CA LEU A 816 16.12 -15.75 20.72
C LEU A 816 16.93 -16.56 21.74
N ILE A 817 18.25 -16.65 21.58
CA ILE A 817 19.11 -17.31 22.57
C ILE A 817 19.14 -16.56 23.91
N LYS A 818 19.41 -15.25 23.89
CA LYS A 818 19.62 -14.47 25.12
C LYS A 818 18.33 -14.21 25.92
N SER A 819 17.19 -14.13 25.24
CA SER A 819 15.88 -14.04 25.91
C SER A 819 15.51 -15.31 26.69
N GLY A 820 16.19 -16.44 26.41
CA GLY A 820 15.98 -17.72 27.09
C GLY A 820 14.68 -18.43 26.70
N VAL A 821 14.04 -17.99 25.62
CA VAL A 821 12.82 -18.60 25.09
C VAL A 821 13.14 -19.97 24.49
N LYS A 822 12.17 -20.89 24.56
CA LYS A 822 12.34 -22.26 24.06
C LYS A 822 11.31 -22.55 22.98
N PRO A 823 11.72 -22.65 21.70
CA PRO A 823 10.78 -22.94 20.64
C PRO A 823 10.33 -24.41 20.70
N LYS A 824 9.09 -24.70 20.31
CA LYS A 824 8.59 -26.09 20.18
C LYS A 824 9.21 -26.77 18.97
N ARG A 825 9.28 -26.05 17.84
CA ARG A 825 9.96 -26.44 16.60
C ARG A 825 11.41 -25.96 16.56
N THR A 826 12.21 -26.56 15.70
CA THR A 826 13.56 -26.08 15.42
C THR A 826 13.49 -24.76 14.65
N ILE A 827 14.23 -23.75 15.09
CA ILE A 827 14.43 -22.51 14.32
C ILE A 827 15.79 -22.62 13.64
N ARG A 828 15.80 -22.60 12.31
CA ARG A 828 17.00 -22.68 11.47
C ARG A 828 17.29 -21.32 10.85
N PHE A 829 18.52 -20.86 10.99
CA PHE A 829 19.02 -19.63 10.40
C PHE A 829 19.89 -20.00 9.21
N ILE A 830 19.61 -19.41 8.05
CA ILE A 830 20.36 -19.68 6.82
C ILE A 830 20.81 -18.36 6.21
N LEU A 831 22.12 -18.23 5.99
CA LEU A 831 22.67 -17.18 5.16
C LEU A 831 23.06 -17.79 3.82
N PHE A 832 22.27 -17.51 2.79
CA PHE A 832 22.43 -18.08 1.45
C PHE A 832 23.60 -17.42 0.71
N SER A 833 24.08 -18.07 -0.34
CA SER A 833 25.05 -17.49 -1.27
C SER A 833 24.57 -17.67 -2.71
N GLY A 834 24.96 -16.77 -3.60
CA GLY A 834 24.57 -16.83 -5.00
C GLY A 834 23.12 -16.40 -5.26
N GLU A 835 22.52 -15.63 -4.35
CA GLU A 835 21.22 -14.99 -4.56
C GLU A 835 21.30 -14.08 -5.78
N GLU A 836 22.34 -13.23 -5.80
CA GLU A 836 22.58 -12.16 -6.77
C GLU A 836 22.69 -12.67 -8.22
N GLN A 837 23.09 -13.93 -8.39
CA GLN A 837 23.19 -14.59 -9.70
C GLN A 837 21.98 -15.47 -10.04
N GLY A 838 20.92 -15.40 -9.23
CA GLY A 838 19.63 -16.03 -9.48
C GLY A 838 19.28 -17.13 -8.50
N LEU A 839 19.36 -16.87 -7.18
CA LEU A 839 18.88 -17.75 -6.11
C LEU A 839 19.57 -19.12 -6.07
N ASN A 840 20.84 -19.18 -6.49
CA ASN A 840 21.52 -20.45 -6.71
C ASN A 840 21.76 -21.22 -5.40
N GLY A 841 22.08 -20.53 -4.31
CA GLY A 841 22.26 -21.15 -3.00
C GLY A 841 20.99 -21.75 -2.44
N SER A 842 19.86 -21.03 -2.49
CA SER A 842 18.57 -21.57 -2.02
C SER A 842 18.06 -22.70 -2.92
N LYS A 843 18.27 -22.65 -4.25
CA LYS A 843 17.96 -23.76 -5.17
C LYS A 843 18.75 -25.02 -4.84
N GLU A 844 20.05 -24.92 -4.62
CA GLU A 844 20.87 -26.08 -4.24
C GLU A 844 20.52 -26.59 -2.85
N TYR A 845 20.16 -25.70 -1.91
CA TYR A 845 19.65 -26.09 -0.60
C TYR A 845 18.34 -26.90 -0.72
N VAL A 846 17.34 -26.39 -1.42
CA VAL A 846 16.05 -27.06 -1.63
C VAL A 846 16.23 -28.44 -2.29
N LYS A 847 17.12 -28.52 -3.29
CA LYS A 847 17.48 -29.78 -3.97
C LYS A 847 18.14 -30.78 -3.02
N ARG A 848 19.06 -30.33 -2.16
CA ARG A 848 19.74 -31.17 -1.16
C ARG A 848 18.79 -31.66 -0.07
N HIS A 849 17.88 -30.79 0.37
CA HIS A 849 16.96 -31.03 1.50
C HIS A 849 15.56 -31.46 1.07
N LYS A 850 15.42 -32.03 -0.13
CA LYS A 850 14.12 -32.37 -0.73
C LYS A 850 13.22 -33.24 0.18
N ALA A 851 13.83 -34.14 0.95
CA ALA A 851 13.10 -35.02 1.88
C ALA A 851 12.54 -34.27 3.11
N GLU A 852 13.15 -33.15 3.51
CA GLU A 852 12.78 -32.37 4.68
C GLU A 852 11.74 -31.29 4.37
N LEU A 853 11.56 -30.89 3.11
CA LEU A 853 10.68 -29.77 2.72
C LEU A 853 9.26 -29.87 3.29
N SER A 854 8.72 -31.09 3.43
CA SER A 854 7.40 -31.35 4.02
C SER A 854 7.30 -31.03 5.52
N LYS A 855 8.44 -30.93 6.22
CA LYS A 855 8.54 -30.60 7.66
C LYS A 855 8.85 -29.12 7.93
N ILE A 856 9.14 -28.34 6.89
CA ILE A 856 9.40 -26.90 7.01
C ILE A 856 8.05 -26.16 7.10
N SER A 857 7.78 -25.49 8.22
CA SER A 857 6.54 -24.74 8.45
C SER A 857 6.53 -23.42 7.68
N ALA A 858 7.65 -22.70 7.70
CA ALA A 858 7.78 -21.39 7.07
C ALA A 858 9.24 -21.09 6.73
N VAL A 859 9.44 -20.29 5.69
CA VAL A 859 10.71 -19.64 5.35
C VAL A 859 10.44 -18.15 5.25
N LEU A 860 11.01 -17.33 6.14
CA LEU A 860 10.94 -15.87 6.05
C LEU A 860 12.31 -15.31 5.67
N VAL A 861 12.36 -14.54 4.58
CA VAL A 861 13.59 -13.93 4.07
C VAL A 861 13.55 -12.39 4.19
N HIS A 862 14.64 -11.80 4.67
CA HIS A 862 14.79 -10.34 4.80
C HIS A 862 15.77 -9.82 3.74
N ASP A 863 15.26 -9.11 2.73
CA ASP A 863 16.00 -8.89 1.48
C ASP A 863 15.52 -7.70 0.64
N THR A 864 15.00 -6.65 1.30
CA THR A 864 14.43 -5.49 0.57
C THR A 864 15.02 -4.17 1.08
N GLY A 865 16.30 -4.19 1.43
CA GLY A 865 17.05 -2.99 1.80
C GLY A 865 17.03 -2.67 3.29
N THR A 866 16.90 -1.36 3.58
CA THR A 866 17.16 -0.81 4.92
C THR A 866 15.96 -0.13 5.58
N GLY A 867 14.86 0.08 4.85
CA GLY A 867 13.71 0.76 5.43
C GLY A 867 12.90 -0.14 6.36
N LYS A 868 11.90 0.48 6.98
CA LYS A 868 11.02 -0.14 7.98
C LYS A 868 10.32 -1.36 7.38
N THR A 869 10.20 -2.45 8.15
CA THR A 869 9.37 -3.60 7.72
C THR A 869 7.91 -3.20 7.85
N LEU A 870 7.22 -3.05 6.71
CA LEU A 870 5.84 -2.62 6.65
C LEU A 870 4.86 -3.79 6.82
N THR A 871 5.18 -4.97 6.26
CA THR A 871 4.34 -6.17 6.36
C THR A 871 5.13 -7.43 5.96
N ILE A 872 4.49 -8.61 6.01
CA ILE A 872 5.01 -9.87 5.47
C ILE A 872 4.25 -10.23 4.18
N GLY A 873 5.00 -10.48 3.11
CA GLY A 873 4.45 -10.94 1.84
C GLY A 873 4.23 -12.46 1.84
N LEU A 874 3.04 -12.90 1.43
CA LEU A 874 2.56 -14.28 1.57
C LEU A 874 2.79 -15.17 0.34
N MET A 875 3.32 -14.63 -0.75
CA MET A 875 3.46 -15.35 -2.01
C MET A 875 2.14 -15.96 -2.49
N GLY A 876 1.01 -15.26 -2.30
CA GLY A 876 -0.33 -15.77 -2.61
C GLY A 876 -0.80 -16.93 -1.73
N ASN A 877 -0.11 -17.29 -0.65
CA ASN A 877 -0.55 -18.32 0.29
C ASN A 877 -1.62 -17.77 1.25
N TYR A 878 -2.84 -17.64 0.74
CA TYR A 878 -3.98 -17.09 1.48
C TYR A 878 -4.25 -17.83 2.79
N GLN A 879 -4.14 -19.16 2.77
CA GLN A 879 -4.45 -20.00 3.93
C GLN A 879 -3.53 -19.72 5.13
N ALA A 880 -2.33 -19.17 4.90
CA ALA A 880 -1.43 -18.79 5.98
C ALA A 880 -1.71 -17.40 6.57
N ARG A 881 -2.58 -16.59 5.95
CA ARG A 881 -2.80 -15.18 6.34
C ARG A 881 -3.29 -15.03 7.77
N GLU A 882 -4.30 -15.80 8.16
CA GLU A 882 -4.89 -15.68 9.51
C GLU A 882 -3.88 -16.04 10.60
N GLU A 883 -3.17 -17.15 10.41
CA GLU A 883 -2.09 -17.58 11.32
C GLU A 883 -0.96 -16.55 11.37
N LEU A 884 -0.59 -15.97 10.23
CA LEU A 884 0.48 -14.97 10.21
C LEU A 884 0.07 -13.61 10.80
N SER A 885 -1.18 -13.19 10.62
CA SER A 885 -1.74 -12.05 11.34
C SER A 885 -1.71 -12.32 12.85
N TYR A 886 -2.06 -13.53 13.27
CA TYR A 886 -2.04 -13.93 14.67
C TYR A 886 -0.64 -13.86 15.30
N VAL A 887 0.36 -14.47 14.65
CA VAL A 887 1.74 -14.53 15.20
C VAL A 887 2.47 -13.18 15.17
N LEU A 888 2.09 -12.26 14.29
CA LEU A 888 2.73 -10.94 14.15
C LEU A 888 2.03 -9.86 14.97
N ASN A 889 0.73 -9.98 15.23
CA ASN A 889 -0.08 -9.03 16.00
C ASN A 889 0.54 -8.54 17.34
N PRO A 890 1.29 -9.35 18.13
CA PRO A 890 1.96 -8.88 19.35
C PRO A 890 2.87 -7.68 19.14
N LEU A 891 3.63 -7.74 18.04
CA LEU A 891 4.65 -6.76 17.69
C LEU A 891 4.01 -5.42 17.39
N ALA A 892 2.96 -5.41 16.57
CA ALA A 892 2.29 -4.18 16.18
C ALA A 892 1.58 -3.48 17.34
N ARG A 893 0.99 -4.26 18.27
CA ARG A 893 0.18 -3.68 19.34
C ARG A 893 0.99 -3.11 20.49
N ASN A 894 2.07 -3.78 20.89
CA ASN A 894 2.74 -3.52 22.16
C ASN A 894 4.08 -2.79 22.03
N HIS A 895 4.63 -2.72 20.82
CA HIS A 895 6.01 -2.28 20.61
C HIS A 895 6.15 -1.11 19.63
N GLU A 896 5.05 -0.45 19.28
CA GLU A 896 5.01 0.70 18.35
C GLU A 896 5.63 0.39 16.97
N ILE A 897 5.79 -0.89 16.64
CA ILE A 897 6.24 -1.38 15.34
C ILE A 897 5.08 -1.18 14.37
N GLY A 898 5.32 -0.41 13.30
CA GLY A 898 4.26 0.01 12.36
C GLY A 898 3.93 -1.05 11.31
N LEU A 899 3.77 -2.31 11.74
CA LEU A 899 3.43 -3.42 10.87
C LEU A 899 1.95 -3.37 10.48
N ALA A 900 1.70 -3.47 9.18
CA ALA A 900 0.42 -3.76 8.59
C ALA A 900 0.16 -5.29 8.53
N GLU A 901 -1.07 -5.67 8.24
CA GLU A 901 -1.43 -7.07 8.03
C GLU A 901 -0.62 -7.72 6.90
N PRO A 902 -0.29 -9.02 7.00
CA PRO A 902 0.31 -9.79 5.92
C PRO A 902 -0.46 -9.64 4.60
N THR A 903 0.25 -9.57 3.49
CA THR A 903 -0.30 -9.28 2.15
C THR A 903 -0.10 -10.45 1.20
N LEU A 904 -1.04 -10.71 0.28
CA LEU A 904 -0.92 -11.80 -0.70
C LEU A 904 0.03 -11.50 -1.85
N ARG A 905 0.68 -10.32 -1.82
CA ARG A 905 1.74 -9.95 -2.76
C ARG A 905 2.72 -11.10 -2.96
N GLN A 906 3.40 -11.03 -4.10
CA GLN A 906 4.46 -11.95 -4.46
C GLN A 906 5.76 -11.17 -4.74
N MET A 907 6.93 -11.75 -4.44
CA MET A 907 8.26 -11.23 -4.79
C MET A 907 9.11 -12.34 -5.39
N GLY A 908 9.72 -12.13 -6.56
CA GLY A 908 10.38 -13.18 -7.35
C GLY A 908 11.91 -13.22 -7.26
N GLY A 909 12.52 -12.16 -6.71
CA GLY A 909 13.98 -11.97 -6.67
C GLY A 909 14.55 -12.09 -5.27
N THR A 910 14.22 -13.15 -4.54
CA THR A 910 14.79 -13.42 -3.21
C THR A 910 14.62 -14.89 -2.82
N ASP A 911 15.46 -15.40 -1.91
CA ASP A 911 15.67 -16.84 -1.68
C ASP A 911 14.44 -17.65 -1.25
N HIS A 912 13.41 -17.02 -0.68
CA HIS A 912 12.17 -17.72 -0.29
C HIS A 912 11.43 -18.32 -1.50
N VAL A 913 11.64 -17.79 -2.70
CA VAL A 913 11.02 -18.23 -3.96
C VAL A 913 11.38 -19.68 -4.27
N SER A 914 12.62 -20.10 -3.99
CA SER A 914 13.08 -21.48 -4.21
C SER A 914 12.28 -22.49 -3.38
N PHE A 915 11.82 -22.09 -2.20
CA PHE A 915 11.01 -22.90 -1.29
C PHE A 915 9.54 -22.89 -1.69
N ASP A 916 9.02 -21.71 -2.00
CA ASP A 916 7.65 -21.49 -2.46
C ASP A 916 7.33 -22.30 -3.73
N ALA A 917 8.28 -22.39 -4.66
CA ALA A 917 8.17 -23.19 -5.88
C ALA A 917 7.91 -24.70 -5.62
N GLU A 918 8.40 -25.24 -4.51
CA GLU A 918 8.20 -26.63 -4.09
C GLU A 918 7.00 -26.78 -3.11
N GLY A 919 6.22 -25.72 -2.88
CA GLY A 919 5.05 -25.73 -1.99
C GLY A 919 5.38 -25.63 -0.50
N VAL A 920 6.58 -25.15 -0.16
CA VAL A 920 6.92 -24.74 1.22
C VAL A 920 6.47 -23.29 1.40
N PRO A 921 5.78 -22.93 2.51
CA PRO A 921 5.37 -21.53 2.73
C PRO A 921 6.58 -20.60 2.80
N GLY A 922 6.84 -19.87 1.70
CA GLY A 922 7.93 -18.91 1.55
C GLY A 922 7.40 -17.49 1.62
N PHE A 923 8.03 -16.68 2.46
CA PHE A 923 7.61 -15.33 2.79
C PHE A 923 8.80 -14.38 2.77
N TRP A 924 8.53 -13.08 2.69
CA TRP A 924 9.56 -12.06 2.84
C TRP A 924 9.07 -10.85 3.63
N CYS A 925 10.01 -10.13 4.22
CA CYS A 925 9.75 -8.82 4.81
C CYS A 925 9.51 -7.79 3.70
N VAL A 926 8.31 -7.22 3.63
CA VAL A 926 8.02 -6.09 2.73
C VAL A 926 8.49 -4.83 3.42
N GLN A 927 9.59 -4.24 2.98
CA GLN A 927 10.14 -3.01 3.57
C GLN A 927 9.74 -1.75 2.80
N ASP A 928 9.74 -0.62 3.51
CA ASP A 928 9.81 0.71 2.91
C ASP A 928 11.10 0.79 2.08
N PRO A 929 11.04 1.04 0.77
CA PRO A 929 12.22 0.99 -0.07
C PRO A 929 13.26 2.03 0.30
N VAL A 930 12.91 3.19 0.86
CA VAL A 930 13.82 4.34 1.14
C VAL A 930 15.17 4.30 0.40
N ASP A 931 15.23 4.87 -0.80
CA ASP A 931 16.43 4.94 -1.65
C ASP A 931 17.04 3.58 -2.09
N TYR A 932 16.47 2.43 -1.72
CA TYR A 932 16.93 1.12 -2.18
C TYR A 932 16.83 1.01 -3.70
N ASP A 933 15.74 1.48 -4.31
CA ASP A 933 15.56 1.57 -5.76
C ASP A 933 16.69 2.35 -6.47
N LYS A 934 17.26 3.34 -5.79
CA LYS A 934 18.37 4.15 -6.30
C LYS A 934 19.74 3.54 -6.01
N THR A 935 19.89 2.80 -4.90
CA THR A 935 21.20 2.42 -4.36
C THR A 935 21.55 0.94 -4.52
N HIS A 936 20.55 0.04 -4.57
CA HIS A 936 20.77 -1.40 -4.76
C HIS A 936 21.62 -1.65 -6.01
N HIS A 937 22.48 -2.66 -5.97
CA HIS A 937 23.38 -3.01 -7.07
C HIS A 937 24.28 -1.85 -7.57
N SER A 938 24.52 -0.80 -6.78
CA SER A 938 25.34 0.33 -7.21
C SER A 938 26.52 0.57 -6.27
N GLN A 939 27.43 1.46 -6.67
CA GLN A 939 28.50 1.95 -5.80
C GLN A 939 27.99 2.73 -4.58
N ALA A 940 26.70 3.12 -4.56
CA ALA A 940 26.07 3.82 -3.45
C ALA A 940 25.48 2.88 -2.39
N ASP A 941 25.53 1.55 -2.61
CA ASP A 941 25.22 0.57 -1.58
C ASP A 941 26.34 0.50 -0.54
N THR A 942 26.24 1.41 0.43
CA THR A 942 27.21 1.59 1.51
C THR A 942 26.50 1.79 2.85
N ILE A 943 27.26 1.67 3.95
CA ILE A 943 26.73 1.72 5.31
C ILE A 943 26.05 3.05 5.66
N GLU A 944 26.42 4.15 4.99
CA GLU A 944 25.81 5.47 5.16
C GLU A 944 24.34 5.51 4.75
N ARG A 945 23.87 4.53 3.98
CA ARG A 945 22.46 4.40 3.59
C ARG A 945 21.62 3.67 4.64
N VAL A 946 22.26 3.05 5.64
CA VAL A 946 21.57 2.21 6.62
C VAL A 946 20.78 3.07 7.61
N ARG A 947 19.52 2.69 7.81
CA ARG A 947 18.61 3.23 8.82
C ARG A 947 18.58 2.30 10.03
N TRP A 948 19.36 2.66 11.04
CA TRP A 948 19.64 1.80 12.18
C TRP A 948 18.43 1.41 13.03
N ASP A 949 17.44 2.31 13.16
CA ASP A 949 16.19 2.01 13.88
C ASP A 949 15.35 1.00 13.10
N ASP A 950 15.17 1.24 11.80
CA ASP A 950 14.41 0.38 10.89
C ASP A 950 15.03 -1.03 10.77
N LEU A 951 16.37 -1.12 10.74
CA LEU A 951 17.09 -2.40 10.75
C LEU A 951 16.88 -3.18 12.07
N ALA A 952 16.91 -2.49 13.21
CA ALA A 952 16.63 -3.12 14.49
C ALA A 952 15.18 -3.61 14.56
N GLU A 953 14.24 -2.84 14.02
CA GLU A 953 12.84 -3.23 13.88
C GLU A 953 12.68 -4.48 13.02
N GLY A 954 13.35 -4.55 11.86
CA GLY A 954 13.36 -5.74 11.01
C GLY A 954 13.86 -7.00 11.73
N ALA A 955 14.90 -6.86 12.57
CA ALA A 955 15.38 -7.97 13.41
C ALA A 955 14.38 -8.40 14.50
N GLN A 956 13.61 -7.47 15.07
CA GLN A 956 12.50 -7.78 16.00
C GLN A 956 11.40 -8.58 15.30
N VAL A 957 11.00 -8.16 14.10
CA VAL A 957 9.99 -8.86 13.28
C VAL A 957 10.44 -10.28 12.97
N MET A 958 11.68 -10.46 12.49
CA MET A 958 12.25 -11.77 12.17
C MET A 958 12.25 -12.70 13.39
N ALA A 959 12.73 -12.22 14.54
CA ALA A 959 12.85 -13.03 15.74
C ALA A 959 11.50 -13.50 16.28
N VAL A 960 10.53 -12.59 16.39
CA VAL A 960 9.20 -12.92 16.92
C VAL A 960 8.39 -13.74 15.92
N PHE A 961 8.48 -13.48 14.62
CA PHE A 961 7.90 -14.36 13.60
C PHE A 961 8.41 -15.80 13.78
N ALA A 962 9.73 -15.99 13.86
CA ALA A 962 10.31 -17.32 13.97
C ALA A 962 9.87 -18.04 15.24
N PHE A 963 9.88 -17.33 16.38
CA PHE A 963 9.43 -17.90 17.64
C PHE A 963 7.96 -18.28 17.57
N ASN A 964 7.07 -17.35 17.21
CA ASN A 964 5.63 -17.57 17.27
C ASN A 964 5.16 -18.63 16.27
N VAL A 965 5.71 -18.67 15.05
CA VAL A 965 5.45 -19.77 14.09
C VAL A 965 5.96 -21.10 14.64
N ALA A 966 7.12 -21.10 15.32
CA ALA A 966 7.63 -22.31 15.97
C ALA A 966 6.75 -22.79 17.12
N GLN A 967 5.87 -21.95 17.68
CA GLN A 967 4.94 -22.29 18.75
C GLN A 967 3.57 -22.81 18.27
N LEU A 968 3.23 -22.63 16.99
CA LEU A 968 1.92 -23.05 16.46
C LEU A 968 1.66 -24.54 16.70
N PRO A 969 0.40 -24.97 16.90
CA PRO A 969 0.07 -26.38 17.06
C PRO A 969 0.43 -27.17 15.79
N ASP A 970 0.13 -26.62 14.62
CA ASP A 970 0.32 -27.26 13.32
C ASP A 970 1.34 -26.51 12.44
N LEU A 971 1.79 -27.16 11.37
CA LEU A 971 2.55 -26.48 10.32
C LEU A 971 1.63 -25.49 9.59
N LEU A 972 2.19 -24.39 9.10
CA LEU A 972 1.39 -23.43 8.33
C LEU A 972 0.75 -24.11 7.10
N PRO A 973 -0.47 -23.69 6.74
CA PRO A 973 -1.12 -24.15 5.53
C PRO A 973 -0.26 -23.91 4.29
N ARG A 974 -0.33 -24.85 3.35
CA ARG A 974 0.46 -24.85 2.12
C ARG A 974 -0.46 -24.63 0.93
N LYS A 975 -0.08 -23.73 0.03
CA LYS A 975 -0.69 -23.70 -1.30
C LYS A 975 -0.25 -24.91 -2.15
N PRO A 976 -1.04 -25.36 -3.14
CA PRO A 976 -0.64 -26.46 -4.02
C PRO A 976 0.69 -26.18 -4.73
N ALA A 977 1.60 -27.16 -4.73
CA ALA A 977 2.86 -27.06 -5.46
C ALA A 977 2.59 -26.83 -6.96
N GLY A 978 3.23 -25.81 -7.54
CA GLY A 978 3.06 -25.45 -8.94
C GLY A 978 1.78 -24.68 -9.29
N ALA A 979 1.07 -24.10 -8.31
CA ALA A 979 0.02 -23.10 -8.59
C ALA A 979 0.56 -21.89 -9.41
N LEU A 980 1.87 -21.61 -9.30
CA LEU A 980 2.60 -20.64 -10.14
C LEU A 980 3.14 -21.22 -11.45
N HIS A 981 2.97 -22.52 -11.71
CA HIS A 981 3.61 -23.22 -12.85
C HIS A 981 2.65 -23.82 -13.88
N LYS A 982 1.33 -23.82 -13.63
CA LYS A 982 0.35 -24.25 -14.66
C LYS A 982 -0.06 -23.12 -15.60
N ASP A 983 -0.03 -21.88 -15.13
CA ASP A 983 -0.26 -20.69 -15.96
C ASP A 983 1.04 -19.91 -16.13
N GLY A 984 1.96 -20.48 -16.92
CA GLY A 984 2.99 -19.74 -17.66
C GLY A 984 3.80 -18.68 -16.91
N MET A 985 4.56 -19.06 -15.87
CA MET A 985 5.80 -18.36 -15.49
C MET A 985 7.00 -19.01 -16.18
#